data_AF-A0A915PJN5-F1
#
_entry.id   AF-A0A915PJN5-F1
#
_cell.length_a   1.000
_cell.length_b   1.000
_cell.length_c   1.000
_cell.angle_alpha   90.00
_cell.angle_beta   90.00
_cell.angle_gamma   90.00
#
_symmetry.space_group_name_H-M   'P 1'
#
loop_
_entity.id
_entity.type
_entity.pdbx_description
1 polymer ?
#
loop_
_entity_poly.entity_id
_entity_poly.type
_entity_poly.pdbx_seq_one_letter_code
_entity_poly.pdbx_strand_id
1 'polypeptide(L)'
;MTLSKSQIRHHQPESTLTLSLMWKMRTYFVLILTPILLLPILFSFPQSQNEAKCGYCVGIMAIYWVMEVLPLAVTALLPMVLYPLLGLMTSDDVAQMYLPDTSFLFIGGLLVAVAVQKCKLHNRVALFVLTVVPPQPCCMWISNTATTALMVPIVNSVIIELAKSNRRNEFNVRFYGYKDALASEPLVEDKHNENSDGRRKSIGTLSMRDPAEILNEDEYYIAKGLLISVAFAANIGGAGTITGTPSNLVLMGQIKEIFPLADTGINFISWMVFAVPLVTTCLFTTWLTLILIFFRKASKGHRTIKNKLRQKYDELPSLSFAEIGVSVCFLMLLTLWIARDPHIVPGFGTNFKKGYVTDATSAMLVAIILFAIPNQKPDLSGKSVKNIGTLLDWKTVQAKFPWSVVLLLGGGFAMAAGVKESNLSYRVGEVMQSLQMFSVDVIMAICIFITVFLTNICSNTVTASIFIPIVAELAKSLEIHPLYFMIPTALASSMAFTLPVATPPNAIVFASGLLRVKDMLLAGILATIQCGLLAILFMMTWGTREGTTTIEQHMRSVGVHEHTFTLPEEEENVTEVSSEICAVDIVVNSDLYNYTLHYRLSGKRFLLSGLRGQRNVSYKNQPGMRFNELKNLSSRPHFNCDFDLIQSDILGNSEGSVSDGDHGFPKAIHMPISAQNYFIAPNRIFHLDLKGAAPKMDYLLKLVPFIKQIGATGIMIEYEDMFPFAGKLSGVKAGNAYTLDELRRFLRVIQTQNLDIIPLVQTVGHLEYILKYPNFSKYREEERYPQVICLTDEGAVDLVQEALRQILNLHKNFAMKYFHIGADEVFQIGRCEKDRSYMVNNNVDTEFLLLKHIARIAKFVKAQVPEKKIHVLIWHDMLVNLQVQNVLRHGLSKLVEPVVWNYMENLDDQLLPDFWQRLSSMFSYVWGASAYKVEFAKTQNNMELMFCADGPDQYASNVQHYLNNHISWLKQMNEHHSKFKQFRGIIVTGWQRFDHFAIICEIIPVGLLSAAVNMAVLKNGQYDSEGVHIFYAVQTLRSTINSVEEQVFNDYQVRGWIARFNEKHLYTQAWYLDQVLYKVKSFLREMEVCEQNIRTEMQTVFYNDTVAEFVYVYVKPTLKRLEELSQRIDKLSELRVFPRRPFAVQEF
;
A
#
# COMPACT_ATOMS: atom_id res chain seq x y z
N MET A 1 32.95 -40.53 -5.81
CA MET A 1 33.32 -39.27 -5.14
C MET A 1 32.21 -38.26 -5.37
N THR A 2 31.51 -37.84 -4.31
CA THR A 2 30.31 -36.99 -4.39
C THR A 2 30.20 -36.15 -3.12
N LEU A 3 30.63 -34.88 -3.20
CA LEU A 3 30.62 -33.97 -2.04
C LEU A 3 29.24 -33.33 -1.85
N SER A 4 28.68 -33.52 -0.66
CA SER A 4 27.38 -32.94 -0.24
C SER A 4 27.45 -31.42 -0.13
N LYS A 5 26.56 -30.69 -0.82
CA LYS A 5 26.41 -29.24 -0.70
C LYS A 5 25.55 -28.87 0.51
N SER A 6 26.08 -29.09 1.72
CA SER A 6 25.39 -28.76 2.99
C SER A 6 26.14 -27.76 3.88
N GLN A 7 27.25 -27.19 3.43
CA GLN A 7 28.06 -26.20 4.18
C GLN A 7 28.36 -24.92 3.40
N ILE A 8 27.32 -24.13 3.11
CA ILE A 8 27.44 -22.66 3.01
C ILE A 8 26.23 -22.03 3.72
N ARG A 9 26.24 -22.03 5.05
CA ARG A 9 25.55 -21.02 5.85
C ARG A 9 26.61 -20.02 6.27
N HIS A 10 26.33 -18.73 6.15
CA HIS A 10 27.26 -17.70 6.61
C HIS A 10 27.47 -17.82 8.11
N HIS A 11 28.73 -17.85 8.57
CA HIS A 11 29.05 -17.23 9.85
C HIS A 11 28.73 -15.74 9.72
N GLN A 12 27.76 -15.26 10.50
CA GLN A 12 27.82 -13.87 10.96
C GLN A 12 28.74 -13.85 12.19
N PRO A 13 29.76 -12.99 12.24
CA PRO A 13 30.55 -12.79 13.45
C PRO A 13 29.70 -12.09 14.53
N GLU A 14 29.99 -12.39 15.81
CA GLU A 14 29.29 -11.85 16.98
C GLU A 14 29.70 -10.40 17.29
N SER A 15 29.57 -9.50 16.31
CA SER A 15 30.06 -8.12 16.38
C SER A 15 29.05 -7.07 15.93
N THR A 16 27.74 -7.37 15.98
CA THR A 16 26.72 -6.65 15.20
C THR A 16 25.64 -5.89 15.98
N LEU A 17 25.63 -5.84 17.32
CA LEU A 17 24.69 -4.94 18.03
C LEU A 17 25.08 -3.47 17.81
N THR A 18 26.35 -3.13 18.04
CA THR A 18 26.94 -1.83 17.67
C THR A 18 26.88 -1.61 16.16
N LEU A 19 27.24 -2.60 15.36
CA LEU A 19 27.31 -2.48 13.90
C LEU A 19 25.94 -2.31 13.24
N SER A 20 24.87 -2.90 13.79
CA SER A 20 23.48 -2.68 13.32
C SER A 20 22.91 -1.35 13.80
N LEU A 21 23.27 -0.88 15.00
CA LEU A 21 22.99 0.49 15.43
C LEU A 21 23.70 1.50 14.53
N MET A 22 24.99 1.30 14.22
CA MET A 22 25.74 2.09 13.24
C MET A 22 25.12 2.00 11.84
N TRP A 23 24.54 0.86 11.43
CA TRP A 23 23.85 0.74 10.15
C TRP A 23 22.52 1.53 10.11
N LYS A 24 21.77 1.57 11.21
CA LYS A 24 20.57 2.43 11.35
C LYS A 24 20.94 3.92 11.44
N MET A 25 22.03 4.24 12.12
CA MET A 25 22.56 5.60 12.22
C MET A 25 23.32 6.06 10.97
N ARG A 26 23.70 5.14 10.06
CA ARG A 26 24.49 5.43 8.84
C ARG A 26 23.90 6.56 8.02
N THR A 27 22.58 6.60 7.84
CA THR A 27 21.91 7.64 7.06
C THR A 27 22.13 9.02 7.69
N TYR A 28 21.86 9.18 8.99
CA TYR A 28 22.10 10.43 9.72
C TYR A 28 23.59 10.79 9.78
N PHE A 29 24.46 9.80 9.94
CA PHE A 29 25.91 9.97 9.98
C PHE A 29 26.43 10.49 8.63
N VAL A 30 26.08 9.87 7.51
CA VAL A 30 26.49 10.34 6.16
C VAL A 30 25.83 11.68 5.83
N LEU A 31 24.58 11.91 6.23
CA LEU A 31 23.88 13.18 6.06
C LEU A 31 24.65 14.34 6.71
N ILE A 32 25.02 14.21 7.99
CA ILE A 32 25.71 15.27 8.74
C ILE A 32 27.20 15.33 8.37
N LEU A 33 27.87 14.19 8.21
CA LEU A 33 29.32 14.14 8.02
C LEU A 33 29.77 14.52 6.61
N THR A 34 28.98 14.25 5.56
CA THR A 34 29.40 14.55 4.17
C THR A 34 29.61 16.05 3.93
N PRO A 35 28.68 16.96 4.31
CA PRO A 35 28.89 18.40 4.21
C PRO A 35 30.08 18.91 5.05
N ILE A 36 30.43 18.22 6.14
CA ILE A 36 31.57 18.57 7.01
C ILE A 36 32.90 18.08 6.41
N LEU A 37 32.96 16.84 5.89
CA LEU A 37 34.16 16.29 5.25
C LEU A 37 34.51 16.97 3.92
N LEU A 38 33.50 17.46 3.19
CA LEU A 38 33.72 18.22 1.95
C LEU A 38 33.96 19.71 2.23
N LEU A 39 33.71 20.21 3.44
CA LEU A 39 33.87 21.63 3.80
C LEU A 39 35.27 22.19 3.47
N PRO A 40 36.39 21.45 3.66
CA PRO A 40 37.72 21.92 3.28
C PRO A 40 37.86 22.28 1.80
N ILE A 41 37.06 21.71 0.89
CA ILE A 41 37.12 22.01 -0.55
C ILE A 41 36.85 23.50 -0.80
N LEU A 42 35.89 24.09 -0.07
CA LEU A 42 35.53 25.51 -0.15
C LEU A 42 36.69 26.46 0.20
N PHE A 43 37.67 25.99 0.97
CA PHE A 43 38.81 26.78 1.46
C PHE A 43 40.15 26.38 0.81
N SER A 44 40.22 25.24 0.12
CA SER A 44 41.48 24.68 -0.40
C SER A 44 42.03 25.42 -1.62
N PHE A 45 41.20 26.19 -2.33
CA PHE A 45 41.58 26.86 -3.58
C PHE A 45 41.20 28.36 -3.59
N PRO A 46 42.00 29.23 -2.94
CA PRO A 46 41.68 30.66 -2.82
C PRO A 46 41.50 31.40 -4.15
N GLN A 47 42.18 30.97 -5.21
CA GLN A 47 42.12 31.57 -6.55
C GLN A 47 40.93 31.09 -7.41
N SER A 48 40.14 30.11 -6.96
CA SER A 48 39.04 29.53 -7.75
C SER A 48 37.85 29.15 -6.87
N GLN A 49 37.32 30.12 -6.14
CA GLN A 49 36.23 29.87 -5.19
C GLN A 49 34.94 29.39 -5.86
N ASN A 50 34.62 29.84 -7.08
CA ASN A 50 33.38 29.41 -7.76
C ASN A 50 33.42 27.91 -8.15
N GLU A 51 34.54 27.44 -8.70
CA GLU A 51 34.79 26.01 -8.93
C GLU A 51 34.63 25.20 -7.63
N ALA A 52 35.23 25.68 -6.54
CA ALA A 52 35.19 25.01 -5.23
C ALA A 52 33.78 24.95 -4.63
N LYS A 53 33.00 26.04 -4.73
CA LYS A 53 31.59 26.12 -4.34
C LYS A 53 30.73 25.13 -5.13
N CYS A 54 30.92 25.05 -6.46
CA CYS A 54 30.20 24.10 -7.29
C CYS A 54 30.61 22.66 -6.99
N GLY A 55 31.92 22.38 -6.91
CA GLY A 55 32.46 21.06 -6.58
C GLY A 55 32.01 20.54 -5.21
N TYR A 56 31.83 21.42 -4.23
CA TYR A 56 31.22 21.11 -2.93
C TYR A 56 29.76 20.64 -3.09
N CYS A 57 28.94 21.40 -3.83
CA CYS A 57 27.54 21.04 -4.09
C CYS A 57 27.42 19.72 -4.88
N VAL A 58 28.18 19.58 -5.97
CA VAL A 58 28.26 18.36 -6.80
C VAL A 58 28.71 17.16 -5.97
N GLY A 59 29.72 17.32 -5.11
CA GLY A 59 30.22 16.27 -4.23
C GLY A 59 29.18 15.79 -3.21
N ILE A 60 28.46 16.71 -2.57
CA ILE A 60 27.35 16.36 -1.65
C ILE A 60 26.25 15.61 -2.42
N MET A 61 25.80 16.15 -3.55
CA MET A 61 24.73 15.54 -4.35
C MET A 61 25.12 14.15 -4.87
N ALA A 62 26.34 13.99 -5.39
CA ALA A 62 26.85 12.70 -5.86
C ALA A 62 26.88 11.67 -4.73
N ILE A 63 27.42 12.01 -3.55
CA ILE A 63 27.46 11.09 -2.40
C ILE A 63 26.03 10.77 -1.92
N TYR A 64 25.15 11.75 -1.79
CA TYR A 64 23.77 11.54 -1.34
C TYR A 64 22.93 10.73 -2.33
N TRP A 65 23.13 10.89 -3.65
CA TRP A 65 22.47 10.08 -4.67
C TRP A 65 23.05 8.66 -4.76
N VAL A 66 24.38 8.47 -4.62
CA VAL A 66 25.03 7.15 -4.65
C VAL A 66 24.74 6.33 -3.38
N MET A 67 24.63 6.98 -2.22
CA MET A 67 24.32 6.34 -0.93
C MET A 67 22.82 6.35 -0.59
N GLU A 68 21.97 6.93 -1.45
CA GLU A 68 20.52 7.17 -1.26
C GLU A 68 20.14 7.68 0.15
N VAL A 69 20.90 8.66 0.64
CA VAL A 69 20.78 9.21 2.01
C VAL A 69 19.47 9.97 2.22
N LEU A 70 19.00 10.62 1.16
CA LEU A 70 17.71 11.28 1.05
C LEU A 70 17.02 10.76 -0.22
N PRO A 71 15.68 10.84 -0.32
CA PRO A 71 14.97 10.50 -1.54
C PRO A 71 15.54 11.28 -2.72
N LEU A 72 15.76 10.63 -3.87
CA LEU A 72 16.53 11.20 -5.00
C LEU A 72 16.05 12.59 -5.44
N ALA A 73 14.74 12.83 -5.39
CA ALA A 73 14.10 14.12 -5.71
C ALA A 73 14.36 15.23 -4.67
N VAL A 74 14.57 14.88 -3.40
CA VAL A 74 14.94 15.83 -2.34
C VAL A 74 16.42 16.18 -2.45
N THR A 75 17.29 15.20 -2.71
CA THR A 75 18.71 15.46 -3.05
C THR A 75 18.82 16.36 -4.30
N ALA A 76 17.93 16.18 -5.28
CA ALA A 76 17.88 17.01 -6.48
C ALA A 76 17.44 18.47 -6.24
N LEU A 77 16.87 18.80 -5.07
CA LEU A 77 16.56 20.18 -4.67
C LEU A 77 17.75 20.90 -4.01
N LEU A 78 18.88 20.22 -3.75
CA LEU A 78 20.05 20.86 -3.13
C LEU A 78 20.62 22.06 -3.92
N PRO A 79 20.67 22.09 -5.26
CA PRO A 79 21.10 23.27 -6.03
C PRO A 79 20.28 24.52 -5.69
N MET A 80 18.97 24.35 -5.52
CA MET A 80 18.01 25.42 -5.19
C MET A 80 18.34 26.16 -3.88
N VAL A 81 19.05 25.48 -2.97
CA VAL A 81 19.45 26.00 -1.67
C VAL A 81 20.94 26.38 -1.68
N LEU A 82 21.81 25.50 -2.18
CA LEU A 82 23.26 25.66 -2.09
C LEU A 82 23.83 26.69 -3.07
N TYR A 83 23.34 26.80 -4.31
CA TYR A 83 23.89 27.77 -5.26
C TYR A 83 23.58 29.23 -4.89
N PRO A 84 22.38 29.60 -4.42
CA PRO A 84 22.14 30.93 -3.87
C PRO A 84 22.92 31.19 -2.57
N LEU A 85 22.96 30.24 -1.62
CA LEU A 85 23.69 30.42 -0.35
C LEU A 85 25.21 30.54 -0.51
N LEU A 86 25.79 29.88 -1.50
CA LEU A 86 27.22 29.99 -1.82
C LEU A 86 27.52 31.21 -2.72
N GLY A 87 26.51 31.92 -3.21
CA GLY A 87 26.67 33.00 -4.19
C GLY A 87 27.34 32.48 -5.47
N LEU A 88 26.71 31.48 -6.10
CA LEU A 88 27.13 30.90 -7.38
C LEU A 88 26.19 31.30 -8.53
N MET A 89 24.87 31.31 -8.28
CA MET A 89 23.80 31.66 -9.21
C MET A 89 22.64 32.29 -8.41
N THR A 90 21.76 33.06 -9.05
CA THR A 90 20.59 33.62 -8.33
C THR A 90 19.53 32.54 -8.06
N SER A 91 18.57 32.82 -7.17
CA SER A 91 17.40 31.96 -6.97
C SER A 91 16.61 31.71 -8.24
N ASP A 92 16.55 32.71 -9.13
CA ASP A 92 15.59 32.74 -10.23
C ASP A 92 16.18 32.00 -11.45
N ASP A 93 17.50 32.10 -11.65
CA ASP A 93 18.23 31.30 -12.64
C ASP A 93 18.17 29.80 -12.30
N VAL A 94 18.42 29.47 -11.03
CA VAL A 94 18.40 28.07 -10.56
C VAL A 94 16.99 27.49 -10.59
N ALA A 95 15.95 28.30 -10.36
CA ALA A 95 14.55 27.87 -10.46
C ALA A 95 14.14 27.53 -11.90
N GLN A 96 14.58 28.32 -12.89
CA GLN A 96 14.31 28.08 -14.31
C GLN A 96 14.81 26.70 -14.78
N MET A 97 15.95 26.24 -14.23
CA MET A 97 16.54 24.93 -14.56
C MET A 97 15.66 23.72 -14.19
N TYR A 98 14.63 23.88 -13.34
CA TYR A 98 13.74 22.77 -13.01
C TYR A 98 12.65 22.50 -14.07
N LEU A 99 12.26 23.52 -14.85
CA LEU A 99 11.17 23.41 -15.84
C LEU A 99 11.55 23.86 -17.29
N PRO A 100 12.70 23.46 -17.85
CA PRO A 100 13.01 23.71 -19.26
C PRO A 100 12.10 22.90 -20.21
N ASP A 101 12.13 23.22 -21.50
CA ASP A 101 11.42 22.55 -22.59
C ASP A 101 11.49 21.00 -22.53
N THR A 102 12.67 20.44 -22.21
CA THR A 102 12.85 18.98 -22.08
C THR A 102 12.06 18.38 -20.90
N SER A 103 11.84 19.12 -19.80
CA SER A 103 10.93 18.70 -18.72
C SER A 103 9.47 18.68 -19.19
N PHE A 104 9.04 19.64 -20.01
CA PHE A 104 7.68 19.65 -20.56
C PHE A 104 7.42 18.53 -21.58
N LEU A 105 8.43 18.15 -22.39
CA LEU A 105 8.37 16.95 -23.24
C LEU A 105 8.11 15.69 -22.41
N PHE A 106 8.81 15.54 -21.29
CA PHE A 106 8.62 14.43 -20.37
C PHE A 106 7.26 14.45 -19.67
N ILE A 107 6.81 15.61 -19.19
CA ILE A 107 5.49 15.79 -18.56
C ILE A 107 4.37 15.40 -19.55
N GLY A 108 4.42 15.87 -20.80
CA GLY A 108 3.46 15.50 -21.84
C GLY A 108 3.44 13.98 -22.11
N GLY A 109 4.60 13.36 -22.30
CA GLY A 109 4.72 11.91 -22.49
C GLY A 109 4.18 11.09 -21.31
N LEU A 110 4.47 11.51 -20.08
CA LEU A 110 3.94 10.88 -18.86
C LEU A 110 2.41 11.02 -18.73
N LEU A 111 1.83 12.17 -19.06
CA LEU A 111 0.38 12.36 -19.02
C LEU A 111 -0.34 11.44 -20.03
N VAL A 112 0.23 11.27 -21.23
CA VAL A 112 -0.26 10.30 -22.22
C VAL A 112 -0.14 8.87 -21.68
N ALA A 113 0.99 8.50 -21.05
CA ALA A 113 1.17 7.19 -20.44
C ALA A 113 0.17 6.92 -19.29
N VAL A 114 -0.13 7.91 -18.44
CA VAL A 114 -1.15 7.80 -17.38
C VAL A 114 -2.56 7.65 -17.98
N ALA A 115 -2.88 8.30 -19.12
CA ALA A 115 -4.14 8.08 -19.82
C ALA A 115 -4.25 6.65 -20.42
N VAL A 116 -3.17 6.14 -21.02
CA VAL A 116 -3.06 4.73 -21.48
C VAL A 116 -3.19 3.75 -20.31
N GLN A 117 -2.72 4.12 -19.11
CA GLN A 117 -2.90 3.33 -17.90
C GLN A 117 -4.36 3.37 -17.39
N LYS A 118 -4.96 4.56 -17.27
CA LYS A 118 -6.35 4.75 -16.83
C LYS A 118 -7.35 4.02 -17.72
N CYS A 119 -7.18 4.09 -19.03
CA CYS A 119 -8.10 3.46 -20.00
C CYS A 119 -7.84 1.96 -20.21
N LYS A 120 -6.90 1.34 -19.46
CA LYS A 120 -6.54 -0.09 -19.51
C LYS A 120 -6.07 -0.65 -20.87
N LEU A 121 -5.95 0.21 -21.90
CA LEU A 121 -5.53 -0.10 -23.27
C LEU A 121 -4.26 -0.97 -23.35
N HIS A 122 -3.27 -0.69 -22.49
CA HIS A 122 -2.04 -1.47 -22.36
C HIS A 122 -2.26 -2.98 -22.13
N ASN A 123 -3.31 -3.38 -21.41
CA ASN A 123 -3.62 -4.80 -21.17
C ASN A 123 -4.08 -5.49 -22.46
N ARG A 124 -4.88 -4.80 -23.29
CA ARG A 124 -5.34 -5.33 -24.57
C ARG A 124 -4.18 -5.45 -25.56
N VAL A 125 -3.27 -4.47 -25.59
CA VAL A 125 -2.05 -4.51 -26.41
C VAL A 125 -1.14 -5.66 -25.95
N ALA A 126 -0.91 -5.82 -24.64
CA ALA A 126 -0.10 -6.91 -24.09
C ALA A 126 -0.68 -8.30 -24.44
N LEU A 127 -1.98 -8.51 -24.23
CA LEU A 127 -2.65 -9.77 -24.57
C LEU A 127 -2.66 -10.04 -26.08
N PHE A 128 -2.90 -9.01 -26.91
CA PHE A 128 -2.82 -9.13 -28.38
C PHE A 128 -1.44 -9.65 -28.82
N VAL A 129 -0.37 -8.98 -28.41
CA VAL A 129 1.02 -9.34 -28.76
C VAL A 129 1.34 -10.78 -28.35
N LEU A 130 0.94 -11.18 -27.13
CA LEU A 130 1.12 -12.53 -26.60
C LEU A 130 0.32 -13.63 -27.34
N THR A 131 -0.74 -13.26 -28.09
CA THR A 131 -1.46 -14.21 -28.95
C THR A 131 -0.89 -14.30 -30.37
N VAL A 132 -0.33 -13.21 -30.90
CA VAL A 132 0.11 -13.15 -32.30
C VAL A 132 1.55 -13.67 -32.47
N VAL A 133 2.51 -13.18 -31.67
CA VAL A 133 3.96 -13.32 -31.97
C VAL A 133 4.69 -14.15 -30.89
N PRO A 134 5.72 -14.97 -31.22
CA PRO A 134 6.80 -15.27 -30.28
C PRO A 134 7.46 -13.96 -29.78
N PRO A 135 8.06 -13.90 -28.59
CA PRO A 135 8.24 -12.65 -27.84
C PRO A 135 9.02 -11.58 -28.60
N GLN A 136 8.35 -10.43 -28.83
CA GLN A 136 8.95 -9.18 -29.30
C GLN A 136 8.52 -8.02 -28.37
N PRO A 137 9.30 -6.92 -28.29
CA PRO A 137 9.36 -6.11 -27.08
C PRO A 137 8.63 -4.76 -27.20
N CYS A 138 7.41 -4.68 -26.66
CA CYS A 138 6.59 -3.44 -26.71
C CYS A 138 6.98 -2.36 -25.68
N CYS A 139 8.21 -2.37 -25.15
CA CYS A 139 8.62 -1.56 -24.00
C CYS A 139 9.06 -0.11 -24.36
N MET A 140 9.00 0.28 -25.63
CA MET A 140 9.57 1.55 -26.14
C MET A 140 8.82 2.84 -25.74
N TRP A 141 7.59 2.73 -25.23
CA TRP A 141 6.64 3.87 -25.15
C TRP A 141 6.10 4.16 -23.74
N ILE A 142 6.47 3.35 -22.74
CA ILE A 142 6.01 3.47 -21.36
C ILE A 142 7.21 3.27 -20.44
N SER A 143 7.40 4.18 -19.47
CA SER A 143 8.48 4.13 -18.47
C SER A 143 8.73 2.72 -17.93
N ASN A 144 9.99 2.29 -17.91
CA ASN A 144 10.42 0.92 -17.61
C ASN A 144 9.73 0.33 -16.37
N THR A 145 9.63 1.12 -15.30
CA THR A 145 8.97 0.79 -14.03
C THR A 145 7.50 0.44 -14.22
N ALA A 146 6.74 1.28 -14.92
CA ALA A 146 5.33 1.09 -15.19
C ALA A 146 5.11 -0.12 -16.13
N THR A 147 5.94 -0.26 -17.17
CA THR A 147 5.90 -1.42 -18.07
C THR A 147 6.08 -2.73 -17.32
N THR A 148 7.05 -2.81 -16.40
CA THR A 148 7.29 -4.01 -15.60
C THR A 148 6.15 -4.29 -14.61
N ALA A 149 5.66 -3.27 -13.91
CA ALA A 149 4.52 -3.40 -12.98
C ALA A 149 3.24 -3.93 -13.67
N LEU A 150 3.03 -3.58 -14.94
CA LEU A 150 1.89 -4.04 -15.74
C LEU A 150 2.08 -5.47 -16.29
N MET A 151 3.31 -5.87 -16.61
CA MET A 151 3.61 -7.18 -17.20
C MET A 151 3.75 -8.31 -16.17
N VAL A 152 4.21 -8.04 -14.95
CA VAL A 152 4.38 -9.06 -13.90
C VAL A 152 3.08 -9.81 -13.53
N PRO A 153 1.91 -9.17 -13.37
CA PRO A 153 0.63 -9.88 -13.17
C PRO A 153 0.25 -10.82 -14.31
N ILE A 154 0.67 -10.51 -15.55
CA ILE A 154 0.45 -11.36 -16.72
C ILE A 154 1.39 -12.57 -16.69
N VAL A 155 2.68 -12.37 -16.38
CA VAL A 155 3.65 -13.46 -16.18
C VAL A 155 3.23 -14.38 -15.03
N ASN A 156 2.81 -13.83 -13.89
CA ASN A 156 2.29 -14.61 -12.76
C ASN A 156 1.03 -15.40 -13.14
N SER A 157 0.15 -14.85 -13.97
CA SER A 157 -1.00 -15.59 -14.52
C SER A 157 -0.59 -16.81 -15.37
N VAL A 158 0.51 -16.70 -16.14
CA VAL A 158 1.07 -17.82 -16.93
C VAL A 158 1.73 -18.86 -16.03
N ILE A 159 2.50 -18.44 -15.02
CA ILE A 159 3.14 -19.33 -14.03
C ILE A 159 2.08 -20.13 -13.25
N ILE A 160 0.97 -19.49 -12.84
CA ILE A 160 -0.14 -20.15 -12.15
C ILE A 160 -0.85 -21.19 -13.06
N GLU A 161 -0.93 -20.98 -14.38
CA GLU A 161 -1.52 -21.99 -15.28
C GLU A 161 -0.55 -23.16 -15.56
N LEU A 162 0.77 -22.91 -15.64
CA LEU A 162 1.78 -23.99 -15.68
C LEU A 162 1.57 -24.97 -14.51
N ALA A 163 1.55 -24.45 -13.27
CA ALA A 163 1.28 -25.18 -12.04
C ALA A 163 -0.13 -25.84 -11.93
N LYS A 164 -1.07 -25.46 -12.81
CA LYS A 164 -2.41 -26.08 -12.97
C LYS A 164 -2.49 -27.08 -14.12
N SER A 165 -1.48 -27.13 -14.99
CA SER A 165 -1.38 -28.11 -16.08
C SER A 165 -0.71 -29.39 -15.58
N ASN A 166 0.40 -29.27 -14.86
CA ASN A 166 1.19 -30.35 -14.27
C ASN A 166 0.32 -31.27 -13.37
N ARG A 167 -0.41 -30.70 -12.41
CA ARG A 167 -1.33 -31.44 -11.52
C ARG A 167 -2.46 -32.20 -12.25
N ARG A 168 -2.83 -31.82 -13.48
CA ARG A 168 -3.78 -32.58 -14.31
C ARG A 168 -3.14 -33.82 -14.95
N ASN A 169 -1.85 -33.74 -15.28
CA ASN A 169 -1.10 -34.87 -15.82
C ASN A 169 -0.80 -35.90 -14.73
N GLU A 170 -0.34 -35.49 -13.54
CA GLU A 170 -0.13 -36.41 -12.40
C GLU A 170 -1.40 -37.19 -12.03
N PHE A 171 -2.54 -36.50 -11.99
CA PHE A 171 -3.84 -37.09 -11.67
C PHE A 171 -4.23 -38.15 -12.72
N ASN A 172 -4.05 -37.84 -14.01
CA ASN A 172 -4.28 -38.80 -15.09
C ASN A 172 -3.35 -40.01 -15.02
N VAL A 173 -2.05 -39.83 -14.77
CA VAL A 173 -1.08 -40.94 -14.68
C VAL A 173 -1.43 -41.88 -13.52
N ARG A 174 -1.83 -41.36 -12.36
CA ARG A 174 -2.33 -42.20 -11.25
C ARG A 174 -3.64 -42.92 -11.59
N PHE A 175 -4.57 -42.26 -12.30
CA PHE A 175 -5.84 -42.88 -12.69
C PHE A 175 -5.73 -43.99 -13.74
N TYR A 176 -4.73 -43.93 -14.62
CA TYR A 176 -4.44 -45.03 -15.55
C TYR A 176 -3.70 -46.18 -14.85
N GLY A 177 -2.64 -45.89 -14.06
CA GLY A 177 -1.92 -46.93 -13.32
C GLY A 177 -2.79 -47.72 -12.33
N TYR A 178 -3.86 -47.11 -11.80
CA TYR A 178 -4.83 -47.81 -10.94
C TYR A 178 -5.76 -48.77 -11.71
N LYS A 179 -5.93 -48.61 -13.03
CA LYS A 179 -6.70 -49.57 -13.84
C LYS A 179 -5.91 -50.81 -14.18
N ASP A 180 -4.63 -50.65 -14.54
CA ASP A 180 -3.78 -51.78 -14.94
C ASP A 180 -3.50 -52.72 -13.74
N ALA A 181 -3.40 -52.17 -12.53
CA ALA A 181 -3.25 -52.93 -11.29
C ALA A 181 -4.52 -53.66 -10.79
N LEU A 182 -5.69 -53.40 -11.38
CA LEU A 182 -6.97 -54.03 -11.03
C LEU A 182 -7.39 -55.15 -12.00
N ALA A 183 -6.52 -55.51 -12.95
CA ALA A 183 -6.79 -56.53 -13.96
C ALA A 183 -6.36 -57.96 -13.55
N SER A 184 -5.80 -58.15 -12.35
CA SER A 184 -5.19 -59.43 -11.94
C SER A 184 -5.35 -59.74 -10.44
N GLU A 185 -6.53 -60.25 -10.03
CA GLU A 185 -6.70 -61.46 -9.21
C GLU A 185 -8.20 -61.71 -8.88
N PRO A 186 -8.64 -62.97 -8.67
CA PRO A 186 -10.03 -63.31 -8.39
C PRO A 186 -10.40 -63.20 -6.89
N LEU A 187 -11.71 -63.19 -6.63
CA LEU A 187 -12.32 -63.02 -5.30
C LEU A 187 -11.96 -64.13 -4.30
N VAL A 188 -11.70 -63.73 -3.05
CA VAL A 188 -11.90 -64.55 -1.85
C VAL A 188 -12.72 -63.72 -0.86
N GLU A 189 -13.83 -64.26 -0.37
CA GLU A 189 -14.56 -63.68 0.78
C GLU A 189 -13.90 -64.14 2.08
N ASP A 190 -13.72 -63.22 3.04
CA ASP A 190 -13.63 -63.61 4.45
C ASP A 190 -14.18 -62.50 5.37
N LYS A 191 -14.55 -62.86 6.62
CA LYS A 191 -15.34 -62.01 7.53
C LYS A 191 -14.59 -61.58 8.79
N HIS A 192 -15.03 -60.45 9.37
CA HIS A 192 -14.55 -59.80 10.59
C HIS A 192 -13.14 -59.18 10.44
N ASN A 193 -12.87 -57.94 10.84
CA ASN A 193 -13.35 -57.25 12.04
C ASN A 193 -13.78 -55.78 11.82
N GLU A 194 -14.52 -55.25 12.79
CA GLU A 194 -14.79 -53.81 12.92
C GLU A 194 -13.58 -53.09 13.55
N ASN A 195 -13.18 -51.92 13.01
CA ASN A 195 -13.01 -50.69 13.79
C ASN A 195 -12.64 -49.43 12.97
N SER A 196 -13.07 -48.28 13.53
CA SER A 196 -12.55 -46.90 13.41
C SER A 196 -12.43 -46.11 12.07
N ASP A 197 -12.84 -44.83 12.20
CA ASP A 197 -12.52 -43.63 11.40
C ASP A 197 -12.92 -43.55 9.90
N GLY A 198 -14.24 -43.46 9.66
CA GLY A 198 -14.83 -43.07 8.37
C GLY A 198 -14.61 -41.61 7.94
N ARG A 199 -13.40 -41.06 8.08
CA ARG A 199 -13.05 -39.69 7.65
C ARG A 199 -12.95 -39.55 6.13
N ARG A 200 -14.09 -39.26 5.50
CA ARG A 200 -14.13 -38.65 4.16
C ARG A 200 -13.30 -37.36 4.17
N LYS A 201 -12.13 -37.38 3.53
CA LYS A 201 -11.34 -36.17 3.25
C LYS A 201 -12.14 -35.27 2.29
N SER A 202 -12.80 -34.26 2.85
CA SER A 202 -13.23 -33.10 2.05
C SER A 202 -11.98 -32.48 1.41
N ILE A 203 -12.10 -32.10 0.14
CA ILE A 203 -11.02 -31.41 -0.57
C ILE A 203 -11.00 -29.98 -0.03
N GLY A 204 -10.15 -29.76 0.98
CA GLY A 204 -10.00 -28.46 1.64
C GLY A 204 -9.61 -27.37 0.65
N THR A 205 -10.02 -26.15 0.98
CA THR A 205 -9.64 -24.92 0.27
C THR A 205 -8.14 -24.88 0.06
N LEU A 206 -7.72 -24.73 -1.20
CA LEU A 206 -6.30 -24.76 -1.57
C LEU A 206 -5.62 -23.46 -1.15
N SER A 207 -5.19 -23.40 0.12
CA SER A 207 -4.18 -22.43 0.57
C SER A 207 -3.01 -22.42 -0.41
N MET A 208 -2.59 -21.23 -0.84
CA MET A 208 -1.41 -21.08 -1.69
C MET A 208 -0.17 -21.38 -0.87
N ARG A 209 0.24 -22.66 -0.89
CA ARG A 209 1.65 -23.03 -0.69
C ARG A 209 2.52 -22.19 -1.60
N ASP A 210 3.72 -21.88 -1.11
CA ASP A 210 4.78 -21.21 -1.88
C ASP A 210 4.86 -21.85 -3.28
N PRO A 211 4.80 -21.09 -4.40
CA PRO A 211 4.75 -21.69 -5.73
C PRO A 211 5.98 -22.57 -6.04
N ALA A 212 7.08 -22.40 -5.30
CA ALA A 212 8.24 -23.29 -5.33
C ALA A 212 7.95 -24.74 -4.84
N GLU A 213 6.87 -24.99 -4.10
CA GLU A 213 6.40 -26.33 -3.73
C GLU A 213 5.46 -26.97 -4.78
N ILE A 214 5.03 -26.22 -5.80
CA ILE A 214 3.97 -26.63 -6.75
C ILE A 214 4.50 -26.80 -8.19
N LEU A 215 5.60 -26.13 -8.53
CA LEU A 215 6.24 -26.21 -9.84
C LEU A 215 7.30 -27.31 -9.87
N ASN A 216 7.38 -28.09 -10.96
CA ASN A 216 8.55 -28.95 -11.18
C ASN A 216 9.80 -28.08 -11.40
N GLU A 217 11.01 -28.59 -11.11
CA GLU A 217 12.29 -27.86 -11.30
C GLU A 217 12.36 -27.16 -12.67
N ASP A 218 12.08 -27.88 -13.77
CA ASP A 218 12.13 -27.30 -15.12
C ASP A 218 11.04 -26.22 -15.36
N GLU A 219 9.88 -26.32 -14.71
CA GLU A 219 8.84 -25.27 -14.74
C GLU A 219 9.24 -24.04 -13.90
N TYR A 220 9.98 -24.25 -12.81
CA TYR A 220 10.53 -23.19 -11.97
C TYR A 220 11.65 -22.43 -12.70
N TYR A 221 12.49 -23.09 -13.51
CA TYR A 221 13.42 -22.38 -14.42
C TYR A 221 12.69 -21.54 -15.47
N ILE A 222 11.60 -22.06 -16.07
CA ILE A 222 10.75 -21.27 -17.00
C ILE A 222 10.18 -20.04 -16.29
N ALA A 223 9.63 -20.20 -15.09
CA ALA A 223 9.04 -19.10 -14.31
C ALA A 223 10.05 -17.97 -14.04
N LYS A 224 11.26 -18.32 -13.62
CA LYS A 224 12.37 -17.36 -13.42
C LYS A 224 12.77 -16.67 -14.72
N GLY A 225 12.92 -17.44 -15.79
CA GLY A 225 13.27 -16.91 -17.12
C GLY A 225 12.26 -15.88 -17.61
N LEU A 226 10.95 -16.14 -17.46
CA LEU A 226 9.89 -15.21 -17.85
C LEU A 226 9.93 -13.91 -17.05
N LEU A 227 10.13 -13.99 -15.74
CA LEU A 227 10.23 -12.81 -14.87
C LEU A 227 11.45 -11.94 -15.21
N ILE A 228 12.64 -12.55 -15.34
CA ILE A 228 13.88 -11.83 -15.71
C ILE A 228 13.75 -11.21 -17.13
N SER A 229 13.10 -11.91 -18.06
CA SER A 229 12.87 -11.41 -19.42
C SER A 229 12.10 -10.09 -19.44
N VAL A 230 11.10 -9.92 -18.56
CA VAL A 230 10.32 -8.67 -18.48
C VAL A 230 11.17 -7.50 -18.00
N ALA A 231 11.92 -7.66 -16.91
CA ALA A 231 12.75 -6.57 -16.36
C ALA A 231 13.86 -6.15 -17.34
N PHE A 232 14.55 -7.12 -17.95
CA PHE A 232 15.62 -6.82 -18.91
C PHE A 232 15.05 -6.21 -20.20
N ALA A 233 13.88 -6.67 -20.67
CA ALA A 233 13.22 -6.08 -21.84
C ALA A 233 12.72 -4.65 -21.59
N ALA A 234 12.26 -4.34 -20.37
CA ALA A 234 11.89 -2.98 -19.98
C ALA A 234 13.10 -2.04 -19.99
N ASN A 235 14.23 -2.47 -19.40
CA ASN A 235 15.45 -1.66 -19.32
C ASN A 235 16.11 -1.41 -20.69
N ILE A 236 16.22 -2.43 -21.55
CA ILE A 236 16.77 -2.24 -22.91
C ILE A 236 15.78 -1.47 -23.78
N GLY A 237 14.48 -1.80 -23.72
CA GLY A 237 13.45 -1.19 -24.57
C GLY A 237 13.24 0.31 -24.33
N GLY A 238 13.36 0.76 -23.08
CA GLY A 238 13.23 2.18 -22.72
C GLY A 238 14.29 3.10 -23.34
N ALA A 239 15.46 2.56 -23.73
CA ALA A 239 16.49 3.34 -24.41
C ALA A 239 16.13 3.73 -25.86
N GLY A 240 15.16 3.02 -26.48
CA GLY A 240 14.84 3.15 -27.92
C GLY A 240 14.11 4.44 -28.33
N THR A 241 13.60 5.22 -27.36
CA THR A 241 12.93 6.51 -27.60
C THR A 241 13.42 7.54 -26.59
N ILE A 242 13.29 8.84 -26.91
CA ILE A 242 13.68 9.91 -25.97
C ILE A 242 12.89 9.82 -24.66
N THR A 243 11.58 9.54 -24.73
CA THR A 243 10.68 9.51 -23.58
C THR A 243 10.62 8.18 -22.83
N GLY A 244 11.31 7.13 -23.30
CA GLY A 244 11.23 5.79 -22.72
C GLY A 244 11.96 5.64 -21.37
N THR A 245 13.19 6.15 -21.28
CA THR A 245 14.05 6.09 -20.08
C THR A 245 14.49 7.50 -19.64
N PRO A 246 14.49 7.83 -18.34
CA PRO A 246 14.88 9.16 -17.85
C PRO A 246 16.30 9.59 -18.27
N SER A 247 17.24 8.64 -18.42
CA SER A 247 18.61 8.94 -18.85
C SER A 247 18.70 9.62 -20.21
N ASN A 248 17.78 9.31 -21.14
CA ASN A 248 17.71 9.96 -22.46
C ASN A 248 17.21 11.42 -22.33
N LEU A 249 16.42 11.73 -21.30
CA LEU A 249 15.92 13.09 -21.03
C LEU A 249 16.93 13.93 -20.25
N VAL A 250 17.70 13.31 -19.35
CA VAL A 250 18.90 13.93 -18.75
C VAL A 250 19.83 14.41 -19.87
N LEU A 251 20.16 13.52 -20.80
CA LEU A 251 20.97 13.84 -21.97
C LEU A 251 20.40 15.02 -22.77
N MET A 252 19.12 14.95 -23.17
CA MET A 252 18.47 15.97 -24.00
C MET A 252 18.28 17.34 -23.32
N GLY A 253 18.38 17.42 -22.00
CA GLY A 253 18.40 18.70 -21.27
C GLY A 253 19.82 19.20 -21.04
N GLN A 254 20.73 18.35 -20.57
CA GLN A 254 22.13 18.74 -20.32
C GLN A 254 22.88 19.11 -21.60
N ILE A 255 22.55 18.52 -22.76
CA ILE A 255 23.04 18.99 -24.07
C ILE A 255 22.68 20.47 -24.31
N LYS A 256 21.41 20.85 -24.11
CA LYS A 256 20.94 22.22 -24.33
C LYS A 256 21.61 23.21 -23.37
N GLU A 257 21.85 22.79 -22.14
CA GLU A 257 22.45 23.65 -21.11
C GLU A 257 23.96 23.86 -21.32
N ILE A 258 24.69 22.79 -21.64
CA ILE A 258 26.15 22.82 -21.83
C ILE A 258 26.53 23.39 -23.20
N PHE A 259 25.66 23.23 -24.23
CA PHE A 259 25.90 23.67 -25.61
C PHE A 259 24.70 24.47 -26.19
N PRO A 260 24.30 25.61 -25.60
CA PRO A 260 23.07 26.33 -25.99
C PRO A 260 23.08 26.91 -27.41
N LEU A 261 24.27 27.09 -28.01
CA LEU A 261 24.44 27.57 -29.38
C LEU A 261 24.48 26.44 -30.43
N ALA A 262 24.56 25.17 -30.02
CA ALA A 262 24.65 24.04 -30.92
C ALA A 262 23.27 23.51 -31.33
N ASP A 263 22.91 23.65 -32.61
CA ASP A 263 21.70 23.03 -33.16
C ASP A 263 21.93 21.53 -33.39
N THR A 264 21.77 20.75 -32.32
CA THR A 264 22.24 19.35 -32.27
C THR A 264 21.49 18.37 -33.16
N GLY A 265 20.41 18.77 -33.84
CA GLY A 265 19.64 17.91 -34.76
C GLY A 265 18.93 16.70 -34.12
N ILE A 266 19.04 16.51 -32.81
CA ILE A 266 18.36 15.41 -32.11
C ILE A 266 16.89 15.79 -31.89
N ASN A 267 16.02 15.15 -32.66
CA ASN A 267 14.58 15.15 -32.48
C ASN A 267 14.10 13.74 -32.15
N PHE A 268 12.80 13.58 -31.87
CA PHE A 268 12.25 12.27 -31.53
C PHE A 268 12.52 11.17 -32.58
N ILE A 269 12.51 11.53 -33.88
CA ILE A 269 12.73 10.61 -35.00
C ILE A 269 14.21 10.23 -35.11
N SER A 270 15.13 11.20 -35.11
CA SER A 270 16.57 10.95 -35.28
C SER A 270 17.14 10.13 -34.11
N TRP A 271 16.67 10.35 -32.89
CA TRP A 271 16.97 9.45 -31.77
C TRP A 271 16.44 8.02 -32.00
N MET A 272 15.19 7.87 -32.45
CA MET A 272 14.58 6.55 -32.64
C MET A 272 15.28 5.75 -33.76
N VAL A 273 15.62 6.40 -34.88
CA VAL A 273 16.39 5.78 -35.97
C VAL A 273 17.75 5.30 -35.49
N PHE A 274 18.44 6.10 -34.66
CA PHE A 274 19.74 5.74 -34.08
C PHE A 274 19.65 4.63 -33.02
N ALA A 275 18.71 4.72 -32.07
CA ALA A 275 18.68 3.85 -30.90
C ALA A 275 17.99 2.50 -31.13
N VAL A 276 16.96 2.43 -31.98
CA VAL A 276 16.19 1.19 -32.22
C VAL A 276 17.03 0.02 -32.76
N PRO A 277 18.00 0.20 -33.69
CA PRO A 277 18.88 -0.87 -34.13
C PRO A 277 19.67 -1.50 -32.97
N LEU A 278 20.37 -0.70 -32.16
CA LEU A 278 21.10 -1.18 -30.98
C LEU A 278 20.17 -1.87 -29.98
N VAL A 279 19.05 -1.25 -29.64
CA VAL A 279 18.05 -1.77 -28.70
C VAL A 279 17.51 -3.13 -29.17
N THR A 280 17.20 -3.27 -30.45
CA THR A 280 16.73 -4.53 -31.05
C THR A 280 17.80 -5.63 -30.99
N THR A 281 19.06 -5.29 -31.29
CA THR A 281 20.19 -6.24 -31.22
C THR A 281 20.47 -6.68 -29.78
N CYS A 282 20.47 -5.76 -28.81
CA CYS A 282 20.62 -6.05 -27.39
C CYS A 282 19.46 -6.89 -26.84
N LEU A 283 18.22 -6.65 -27.28
CA LEU A 283 17.06 -7.47 -26.91
C LEU A 283 17.16 -8.90 -27.49
N PHE A 284 17.53 -9.04 -28.75
CA PHE A 284 17.71 -10.35 -29.40
C PHE A 284 18.82 -11.18 -28.75
N THR A 285 19.99 -10.59 -28.52
CA THR A 285 21.14 -11.28 -27.91
C THR A 285 20.89 -11.62 -26.44
N THR A 286 20.27 -10.72 -25.67
CA THR A 286 19.86 -11.00 -24.28
C THR A 286 18.81 -12.10 -24.21
N TRP A 287 17.87 -12.15 -25.15
CA TRP A 287 16.89 -13.24 -25.27
C TRP A 287 17.57 -14.60 -25.55
N LEU A 288 18.58 -14.65 -26.43
CA LEU A 288 19.39 -15.86 -26.63
C LEU A 288 20.11 -16.29 -25.33
N THR A 289 20.71 -15.35 -24.61
CA THR A 289 21.35 -15.60 -23.31
C THR A 289 20.36 -16.16 -22.28
N LEU A 290 19.14 -15.62 -22.19
CA LEU A 290 18.08 -16.14 -21.31
C LEU A 290 17.54 -17.50 -21.77
N ILE A 291 17.49 -17.80 -23.08
CA ILE A 291 17.19 -19.14 -23.59
C ILE A 291 18.22 -20.17 -23.12
N LEU A 292 19.51 -19.85 -23.27
CA LEU A 292 20.61 -20.76 -22.91
C LEU A 292 20.66 -21.07 -21.41
N ILE A 293 20.31 -20.10 -20.57
CA ILE A 293 20.33 -20.23 -19.09
C ILE A 293 19.04 -20.85 -18.55
N PHE A 294 17.86 -20.37 -18.94
CA PHE A 294 16.57 -20.71 -18.29
C PHE A 294 15.67 -21.61 -19.13
N PHE A 295 15.55 -21.37 -20.44
CA PHE A 295 14.55 -22.06 -21.28
C PHE A 295 15.06 -23.34 -21.96
N ARG A 296 16.35 -23.69 -21.80
CA ARG A 296 17.00 -24.85 -22.46
C ARG A 296 16.33 -26.22 -22.23
N LYS A 297 15.50 -26.36 -21.20
CA LYS A 297 14.71 -27.58 -20.90
C LYS A 297 13.19 -27.42 -21.05
N ALA A 298 12.71 -26.31 -21.61
CA ALA A 298 11.28 -25.99 -21.59
C ALA A 298 10.40 -27.06 -22.28
N SER A 299 9.45 -27.62 -21.53
CA SER A 299 8.56 -28.69 -22.00
C SER A 299 7.58 -28.22 -23.09
N LYS A 300 6.99 -29.18 -23.82
CA LYS A 300 6.10 -28.99 -24.98
C LYS A 300 4.73 -28.33 -24.68
N GLY A 301 4.56 -27.65 -23.53
CA GLY A 301 3.29 -27.05 -23.06
C GLY A 301 2.78 -25.82 -23.84
N HIS A 302 3.55 -25.32 -24.81
CA HIS A 302 3.31 -24.06 -25.53
C HIS A 302 1.87 -23.92 -26.10
N ARG A 303 1.28 -24.98 -26.66
CA ARG A 303 -0.08 -24.95 -27.23
C ARG A 303 -1.17 -24.64 -26.19
N THR A 304 -1.09 -25.23 -24.99
CA THR A 304 -2.09 -25.03 -23.93
C THR A 304 -2.10 -23.58 -23.44
N ILE A 305 -0.91 -23.00 -23.29
CA ILE A 305 -0.73 -21.60 -22.87
C ILE A 305 -1.26 -20.65 -23.94
N LYS A 306 -0.87 -20.85 -25.21
CA LYS A 306 -1.33 -19.98 -26.32
C LYS A 306 -2.85 -20.00 -26.48
N ASN A 307 -3.48 -21.17 -26.38
CA ASN A 307 -4.94 -21.28 -26.45
C ASN A 307 -5.64 -20.54 -25.31
N LYS A 308 -5.09 -20.56 -24.09
CA LYS A 308 -5.71 -19.91 -22.92
C LYS A 308 -5.41 -18.40 -22.82
N LEU A 309 -4.27 -17.95 -23.33
CA LEU A 309 -4.02 -16.52 -23.56
C LEU A 309 -4.95 -15.96 -24.63
N ARG A 310 -5.22 -16.73 -25.70
CA ARG A 310 -6.22 -16.37 -26.70
C ARG A 310 -7.62 -16.33 -26.11
N GLN A 311 -8.03 -17.34 -25.33
CA GLN A 311 -9.29 -17.30 -24.58
C GLN A 311 -9.42 -16.03 -23.74
N LYS A 312 -8.38 -15.63 -22.98
CA LYS A 312 -8.37 -14.38 -22.21
C LYS A 312 -8.43 -13.09 -23.05
N TYR A 313 -8.03 -13.15 -24.32
CA TYR A 313 -8.16 -12.04 -25.26
C TYR A 313 -9.56 -11.99 -25.88
N ASP A 314 -10.10 -13.15 -26.26
CA ASP A 314 -11.46 -13.34 -26.79
C ASP A 314 -12.53 -13.05 -25.71
N GLU A 315 -12.18 -13.17 -24.42
CA GLU A 315 -12.98 -12.75 -23.25
C GLU A 315 -13.03 -11.22 -23.03
N LEU A 316 -12.20 -10.42 -23.73
CA LEU A 316 -12.24 -8.95 -23.60
C LEU A 316 -13.44 -8.37 -24.35
N PRO A 317 -14.18 -7.39 -23.77
CA PRO A 317 -15.23 -6.68 -24.50
C PRO A 317 -14.64 -5.90 -25.69
N SER A 318 -15.50 -5.53 -26.64
CA SER A 318 -15.14 -4.66 -27.78
C SER A 318 -14.44 -3.37 -27.33
N LEU A 319 -13.61 -2.80 -28.20
CA LEU A 319 -12.89 -1.54 -27.95
C LEU A 319 -13.84 -0.45 -27.44
N SER A 320 -13.55 0.07 -26.25
CA SER A 320 -14.30 1.17 -25.65
C SER A 320 -13.97 2.51 -26.31
N PHE A 321 -14.89 3.47 -26.19
CA PHE A 321 -14.64 4.85 -26.66
C PHE A 321 -13.39 5.46 -26.02
N ALA A 322 -13.11 5.12 -24.76
CA ALA A 322 -11.92 5.53 -24.02
C ALA A 322 -10.62 4.98 -24.62
N GLU A 323 -10.57 3.66 -24.89
CA GLU A 323 -9.42 3.01 -25.55
C GLU A 323 -9.18 3.62 -26.94
N ILE A 324 -10.23 3.81 -27.74
CA ILE A 324 -10.14 4.41 -29.08
C ILE A 324 -9.66 5.87 -28.98
N GLY A 325 -10.21 6.67 -28.08
CA GLY A 325 -9.84 8.07 -27.89
C GLY A 325 -8.37 8.23 -27.50
N VAL A 326 -7.87 7.42 -26.56
CA VAL A 326 -6.44 7.44 -26.19
C VAL A 326 -5.56 6.90 -27.33
N SER A 327 -5.98 5.86 -28.07
CA SER A 327 -5.25 5.40 -29.26
C SER A 327 -5.14 6.48 -30.33
N VAL A 328 -6.22 7.25 -30.58
CA VAL A 328 -6.20 8.38 -31.53
C VAL A 328 -5.29 9.50 -31.03
N CYS A 329 -5.33 9.88 -29.75
CA CYS A 329 -4.40 10.85 -29.18
C CYS A 329 -2.93 10.40 -29.27
N PHE A 330 -2.65 9.12 -29.04
CA PHE A 330 -1.30 8.56 -29.16
C PHE A 330 -0.80 8.56 -30.61
N LEU A 331 -1.64 8.15 -31.57
CA LEU A 331 -1.31 8.22 -33.00
C LEU A 331 -1.15 9.67 -33.48
N MET A 332 -1.94 10.60 -32.95
CA MET A 332 -1.79 12.04 -33.20
C MET A 332 -0.45 12.57 -32.67
N LEU A 333 -0.01 12.17 -31.47
CA LEU A 333 1.31 12.54 -30.95
C LEU A 333 2.45 12.02 -31.84
N LEU A 334 2.41 10.75 -32.24
CA LEU A 334 3.39 10.18 -33.15
C LEU A 334 3.41 10.91 -34.50
N THR A 335 2.23 11.24 -35.03
CA THR A 335 2.10 11.99 -36.29
C THR A 335 2.66 13.41 -36.15
N LEU A 336 2.44 14.08 -35.01
CA LEU A 336 2.99 15.41 -34.75
C LEU A 336 4.53 15.39 -34.59
N TRP A 337 5.10 14.42 -33.88
CA TRP A 337 6.56 14.26 -33.80
C TRP A 337 7.19 13.93 -35.16
N ILE A 338 6.56 13.05 -35.96
CA ILE A 338 7.05 12.69 -37.30
C ILE A 338 6.92 13.88 -38.28
N ALA A 339 5.83 14.63 -38.25
CA ALA A 339 5.56 15.72 -39.20
C ALA A 339 6.16 17.08 -38.81
N ARG A 340 6.69 17.24 -37.58
CA ARG A 340 7.26 18.53 -37.11
C ARG A 340 8.47 18.92 -37.95
N ASP A 341 9.45 18.02 -38.03
CA ASP A 341 10.68 18.18 -38.81
C ASP A 341 11.25 16.79 -39.17
N PRO A 342 10.78 16.16 -40.25
CA PRO A 342 11.28 14.86 -40.71
C PRO A 342 12.63 14.95 -41.45
N HIS A 343 13.21 16.14 -41.60
CA HIS A 343 14.44 16.47 -42.35
C HIS A 343 14.48 16.11 -43.86
N ILE A 344 13.65 15.16 -44.33
CA ILE A 344 13.53 14.74 -45.74
C ILE A 344 12.61 15.69 -46.54
N VAL A 345 11.65 16.32 -45.86
CA VAL A 345 10.72 17.32 -46.40
C VAL A 345 10.51 18.42 -45.36
N PRO A 346 10.19 19.67 -45.74
CA PRO A 346 9.87 20.72 -44.76
C PRO A 346 8.62 20.32 -43.96
N GLY A 347 8.83 20.00 -42.68
CA GLY A 347 7.75 19.69 -41.74
C GLY A 347 7.02 20.93 -41.24
N PHE A 348 5.90 20.76 -40.54
CA PHE A 348 5.06 21.89 -40.10
C PHE A 348 5.78 22.84 -39.11
N GLY A 349 6.88 22.40 -38.48
CA GLY A 349 7.73 23.26 -37.66
C GLY A 349 8.35 24.40 -38.46
N THR A 350 8.58 24.22 -39.77
CA THR A 350 9.13 25.25 -40.67
C THR A 350 8.16 26.42 -40.93
N ASN A 351 6.87 26.24 -40.66
CA ASN A 351 5.87 27.32 -40.71
C ASN A 351 5.98 28.30 -39.51
N PHE A 352 6.80 28.00 -38.52
CA PHE A 352 7.00 28.80 -37.30
C PHE A 352 8.44 29.31 -37.20
N LYS A 353 8.66 30.32 -36.33
CA LYS A 353 10.02 30.78 -36.01
C LYS A 353 10.82 29.62 -35.39
N LYS A 354 12.09 29.47 -35.80
CA LYS A 354 12.99 28.42 -35.27
C LYS A 354 13.02 28.46 -33.74
N GLY A 355 12.84 27.29 -33.11
CA GLY A 355 12.77 27.14 -31.65
C GLY A 355 11.40 27.36 -30.99
N TYR A 356 10.42 27.96 -31.67
CA TYR A 356 9.11 28.26 -31.04
C TYR A 356 8.18 27.04 -30.94
N VAL A 357 8.38 26.02 -31.77
CA VAL A 357 7.58 24.78 -31.77
C VAL A 357 8.50 23.56 -31.66
N THR A 358 8.40 22.88 -30.52
CA THR A 358 9.27 21.76 -30.13
C THR A 358 8.50 20.45 -30.03
N ASP A 359 9.20 19.34 -29.80
CA ASP A 359 8.54 18.07 -29.46
C ASP A 359 7.74 18.17 -28.15
N ALA A 360 8.12 19.09 -27.24
CA ALA A 360 7.36 19.38 -26.03
C ALA A 360 6.04 20.08 -26.33
N THR A 361 6.02 21.06 -27.25
CA THR A 361 4.79 21.72 -27.71
C THR A 361 3.77 20.69 -28.21
N SER A 362 4.23 19.75 -29.03
CA SER A 362 3.40 18.63 -29.54
C SER A 362 2.89 17.72 -28.41
N ALA A 363 3.77 17.30 -27.50
CA ALA A 363 3.39 16.44 -26.37
C ALA A 363 2.39 17.11 -25.41
N MET A 364 2.58 18.41 -25.14
CA MET A 364 1.74 19.17 -24.22
C MET A 364 0.36 19.47 -24.82
N LEU A 365 0.28 19.76 -26.13
CA LEU A 365 -0.98 19.90 -26.87
C LEU A 365 -1.83 18.63 -26.77
N VAL A 366 -1.25 17.45 -27.03
CA VAL A 366 -1.95 16.16 -26.92
C VAL A 366 -2.40 15.89 -25.48
N ALA A 367 -1.56 16.20 -24.49
CA ALA A 367 -1.92 16.05 -23.09
C ALA A 367 -3.09 16.96 -22.66
N ILE A 368 -3.15 18.21 -23.14
CA ILE A 368 -4.31 19.10 -22.92
C ILE A 368 -5.57 18.52 -23.57
N ILE A 369 -5.47 17.98 -24.78
CA ILE A 369 -6.59 17.33 -25.48
C ILE A 369 -7.13 16.11 -24.70
N LEU A 370 -6.27 15.37 -24.00
CA LEU A 370 -6.70 14.27 -23.10
C LEU A 370 -7.53 14.74 -21.90
N PHE A 371 -7.38 15.98 -21.44
CA PHE A 371 -8.28 16.59 -20.44
C PHE A 371 -9.59 17.11 -21.06
N ALA A 372 -9.65 17.35 -22.36
CA ALA A 372 -10.84 17.86 -23.05
C ALA A 372 -11.78 16.75 -23.58
N ILE A 373 -11.23 15.62 -24.03
CA ILE A 373 -12.04 14.54 -24.64
C ILE A 373 -12.79 13.73 -23.56
N PRO A 374 -14.09 13.44 -23.74
CA PRO A 374 -14.86 12.60 -22.82
C PRO A 374 -14.46 11.11 -22.87
N ASN A 375 -14.60 10.44 -21.74
CA ASN A 375 -14.38 9.00 -21.53
C ASN A 375 -15.48 8.11 -22.15
N GLN A 376 -16.61 8.70 -22.53
CA GLN A 376 -17.77 8.02 -23.11
C GLN A 376 -18.26 8.78 -24.34
N LYS A 377 -18.88 8.06 -25.29
CA LYS A 377 -19.44 8.67 -26.51
C LYS A 377 -20.52 9.69 -26.12
N PRO A 378 -20.43 10.97 -26.55
CA PRO A 378 -21.45 11.96 -26.25
C PRO A 378 -22.76 11.62 -26.98
N ASP A 379 -23.89 11.72 -26.27
CA ASP A 379 -25.22 11.49 -26.84
C ASP A 379 -25.77 12.77 -27.49
N LEU A 380 -25.70 12.82 -28.82
CA LEU A 380 -26.22 13.93 -29.62
C LEU A 380 -27.76 14.00 -29.67
N SER A 381 -28.49 13.04 -29.07
CA SER A 381 -29.96 13.07 -28.97
C SER A 381 -30.49 13.94 -27.82
N GLY A 382 -29.59 14.54 -27.01
CA GLY A 382 -29.93 15.53 -25.98
C GLY A 382 -30.59 14.97 -24.72
N LYS A 383 -30.57 13.65 -24.50
CA LYS A 383 -31.17 13.00 -23.33
C LYS A 383 -30.12 12.53 -22.33
N SER A 384 -30.22 13.03 -21.09
CA SER A 384 -29.37 12.71 -19.93
C SER A 384 -27.91 13.22 -20.01
N VAL A 385 -27.70 14.48 -19.64
CA VAL A 385 -26.38 14.96 -19.20
C VAL A 385 -26.08 14.40 -17.81
N LYS A 386 -25.47 13.20 -17.75
CA LYS A 386 -24.69 12.76 -16.58
C LYS A 386 -23.29 13.39 -16.65
N ASN A 387 -22.62 13.53 -15.51
CA ASN A 387 -21.24 14.04 -15.46
C ASN A 387 -20.29 13.11 -16.25
N ILE A 388 -19.96 13.49 -17.48
CA ILE A 388 -19.07 12.71 -18.34
C ILE A 388 -17.63 12.98 -17.91
N GLY A 389 -17.01 12.00 -17.25
CA GLY A 389 -15.57 12.06 -16.95
C GLY A 389 -14.75 12.13 -18.23
N THR A 390 -13.57 12.75 -18.17
CA THR A 390 -12.62 12.95 -19.27
C THR A 390 -11.66 11.76 -19.42
N LEU A 391 -10.94 11.64 -20.55
CA LEU A 391 -9.92 10.60 -20.74
C LEU A 391 -8.82 10.70 -19.67
N LEU A 392 -8.34 11.90 -19.37
CA LEU A 392 -7.44 12.20 -18.27
C LEU A 392 -8.07 13.20 -17.30
N ASP A 393 -7.91 12.98 -16.01
CA ASP A 393 -8.45 13.83 -14.95
C ASP A 393 -7.36 14.13 -13.89
N TRP A 394 -7.49 15.27 -13.20
CA TRP A 394 -6.43 15.76 -12.32
C TRP A 394 -6.20 14.87 -11.10
N LYS A 395 -7.24 14.21 -10.56
CA LYS A 395 -7.09 13.30 -9.41
C LYS A 395 -6.26 12.07 -9.79
N THR A 396 -6.52 11.48 -10.96
CA THR A 396 -5.71 10.38 -11.50
C THR A 396 -4.25 10.81 -11.74
N VAL A 397 -4.02 12.04 -12.22
CA VAL A 397 -2.66 12.59 -12.39
C VAL A 397 -1.96 12.77 -11.04
N GLN A 398 -2.59 13.42 -10.06
CA GLN A 398 -2.04 13.56 -8.71
C GLN A 398 -1.66 12.22 -8.07
N ALA A 399 -2.48 11.17 -8.27
CA ALA A 399 -2.25 9.85 -7.70
C ALA A 399 -1.22 8.97 -8.45
N LYS A 400 -0.93 9.23 -9.73
CA LYS A 400 -0.14 8.31 -10.59
C LYS A 400 1.05 8.95 -11.32
N PHE A 401 1.15 10.27 -11.33
CA PHE A 401 2.22 10.97 -12.03
C PHE A 401 3.52 10.97 -11.20
N PRO A 402 4.68 10.58 -11.76
CA PRO A 402 5.94 10.44 -11.01
C PRO A 402 6.67 11.78 -10.86
N TRP A 403 6.10 12.70 -10.06
CA TRP A 403 6.65 14.03 -9.77
C TRP A 403 8.12 14.04 -9.34
N SER A 404 8.55 13.00 -8.60
CA SER A 404 9.93 12.82 -8.17
C SER A 404 10.94 12.74 -9.31
N VAL A 405 10.55 12.24 -10.49
CA VAL A 405 11.45 12.15 -11.65
C VAL A 405 11.59 13.51 -12.34
N VAL A 406 10.53 14.34 -12.36
CA VAL A 406 10.61 15.71 -12.90
C VAL A 406 11.56 16.57 -12.07
N LEU A 407 11.47 16.51 -10.74
CA LEU A 407 12.39 17.20 -9.83
C LEU A 407 13.83 16.68 -9.96
N LEU A 408 14.01 15.37 -10.19
CA LEU A 408 15.33 14.75 -10.39
C LEU A 408 16.00 15.21 -11.69
N LEU A 409 15.24 15.34 -12.79
CA LEU A 409 15.73 15.94 -14.04
C LEU A 409 16.15 17.40 -13.81
N GLY A 410 15.29 18.20 -13.16
CA GLY A 410 15.57 19.60 -12.85
C GLY A 410 16.84 19.83 -12.04
N GLY A 411 17.07 19.02 -10.99
CA GLY A 411 18.32 19.08 -10.22
C GLY A 411 19.56 18.67 -11.03
N GLY A 412 19.41 17.77 -12.01
CA GLY A 412 20.47 17.41 -12.95
C GLY A 412 20.78 18.51 -13.99
N PHE A 413 19.79 19.31 -14.37
CA PHE A 413 19.99 20.48 -15.23
C PHE A 413 20.60 21.65 -14.45
N ALA A 414 20.11 21.94 -13.24
CA ALA A 414 20.70 22.92 -12.34
C ALA A 414 22.18 22.59 -12.05
N MET A 415 22.50 21.31 -11.81
CA MET A 415 23.89 20.85 -11.65
C MET A 415 24.76 21.15 -12.88
N ALA A 416 24.25 20.91 -14.10
CA ALA A 416 25.00 21.18 -15.33
C ALA A 416 25.24 22.69 -15.54
N ALA A 417 24.23 23.53 -15.27
CA ALA A 417 24.38 24.98 -15.28
C ALA A 417 25.43 25.44 -14.25
N GLY A 418 25.38 24.95 -13.01
CA GLY A 418 26.36 25.28 -11.98
C GLY A 418 27.81 24.89 -12.34
N VAL A 419 28.02 23.75 -13.00
CA VAL A 419 29.35 23.31 -13.49
C VAL A 419 29.91 24.24 -14.57
N LYS A 420 29.03 24.82 -15.39
CA LYS A 420 29.33 25.79 -16.45
C LYS A 420 29.61 27.18 -15.86
N GLU A 421 28.69 27.76 -15.09
CA GLU A 421 28.84 29.09 -14.46
C GLU A 421 30.03 29.17 -13.49
N SER A 422 30.43 28.03 -12.90
CA SER A 422 31.60 27.97 -12.02
C SER A 422 32.94 27.82 -12.72
N ASN A 423 32.97 27.60 -14.04
CA ASN A 423 34.14 27.16 -14.81
C ASN A 423 34.80 25.85 -14.31
N LEU A 424 34.13 25.07 -13.46
CA LEU A 424 34.61 23.76 -13.01
C LEU A 424 34.81 22.79 -14.18
N SER A 425 33.99 22.96 -15.22
CA SER A 425 34.14 22.38 -16.56
C SER A 425 35.56 22.44 -17.12
N TYR A 426 36.13 23.65 -17.21
CA TYR A 426 37.45 23.90 -17.79
C TYR A 426 38.56 23.17 -17.00
N ARG A 427 38.52 23.23 -15.67
CA ARG A 427 39.52 22.57 -14.80
C ARG A 427 39.41 21.05 -14.76
N VAL A 428 38.22 20.48 -14.92
CA VAL A 428 38.09 19.04 -15.20
C VAL A 428 38.77 18.72 -16.53
N GLY A 429 38.59 19.56 -17.55
CA GLY A 429 39.25 19.45 -18.84
C GLY A 429 40.78 19.43 -18.78
N GLU A 430 41.40 20.35 -18.02
CA GLU A 430 42.86 20.38 -17.80
C GLU A 430 43.39 19.06 -17.24
N VAL A 431 42.70 18.46 -16.26
CA VAL A 431 43.09 17.14 -15.72
C VAL A 431 42.89 16.03 -16.77
N MET A 432 41.84 16.11 -17.60
CA MET A 432 41.55 15.16 -18.67
C MET A 432 42.52 15.21 -19.85
N GLN A 433 43.29 16.30 -20.06
CA GLN A 433 44.33 16.34 -21.10
C GLN A 433 45.36 15.21 -20.96
N SER A 434 45.61 14.75 -19.72
CA SER A 434 46.46 13.59 -19.44
C SER A 434 45.99 12.28 -20.11
N LEU A 435 44.72 12.20 -20.53
CA LEU A 435 44.14 11.03 -21.21
C LEU A 435 44.35 11.05 -22.74
N GLN A 436 44.86 12.13 -23.34
CA GLN A 436 45.17 12.22 -24.78
C GLN A 436 46.20 11.16 -25.25
N MET A 437 46.87 10.46 -24.31
CA MET A 437 47.65 9.25 -24.55
C MET A 437 46.85 8.11 -25.22
N PHE A 438 45.54 8.03 -25.01
CA PHE A 438 44.69 6.94 -25.49
C PHE A 438 43.85 7.38 -26.70
N SER A 439 43.53 6.44 -27.59
CA SER A 439 42.62 6.74 -28.71
C SER A 439 41.21 7.02 -28.21
N VAL A 440 40.49 7.87 -28.95
CA VAL A 440 39.12 8.30 -28.68
C VAL A 440 38.20 7.12 -28.35
N ASP A 441 38.29 6.04 -29.12
CA ASP A 441 37.44 4.85 -28.95
C ASP A 441 37.76 4.06 -27.67
N VAL A 442 39.02 4.08 -27.21
CA VAL A 442 39.43 3.50 -25.93
C VAL A 442 38.90 4.34 -24.78
N ILE A 443 39.00 5.67 -24.88
CA ILE A 443 38.42 6.60 -23.89
C ILE A 443 36.90 6.40 -23.81
N MET A 444 36.21 6.33 -24.96
CA MET A 444 34.77 6.05 -25.02
C MET A 444 34.42 4.69 -24.41
N ALA A 445 35.18 3.64 -24.70
CA ALA A 445 34.97 2.31 -24.12
C ALA A 445 35.16 2.30 -22.59
N ILE A 446 36.11 3.08 -22.06
CA ILE A 446 36.32 3.28 -20.62
C ILE A 446 35.12 4.04 -20.01
N CYS A 447 34.65 5.12 -20.62
CA CYS A 447 33.46 5.85 -20.18
C CYS A 447 32.21 4.95 -20.14
N ILE A 448 31.99 4.14 -21.18
CA ILE A 448 30.91 3.14 -21.21
C ILE A 448 31.09 2.12 -20.09
N PHE A 449 32.28 1.54 -19.92
CA PHE A 449 32.54 0.53 -18.89
C PHE A 449 32.28 1.06 -17.47
N ILE A 450 32.77 2.26 -17.14
CA ILE A 450 32.54 2.92 -15.85
C ILE A 450 31.05 3.18 -15.63
N THR A 451 30.36 3.70 -16.64
CA THR A 451 28.91 3.98 -16.59
C THR A 451 28.09 2.70 -16.37
N VAL A 452 28.39 1.64 -17.14
CA VAL A 452 27.77 0.32 -17.04
C VAL A 452 28.02 -0.32 -15.67
N PHE A 453 29.23 -0.17 -15.10
CA PHE A 453 29.52 -0.66 -13.76
C PHE A 453 28.71 0.10 -12.69
N LEU A 454 28.73 1.44 -12.72
CA LEU A 454 28.10 2.26 -11.69
C LEU A 454 26.57 2.22 -11.73
N THR A 455 25.94 2.10 -12.91
CA THR A 455 24.48 1.96 -13.02
C THR A 455 23.95 0.60 -12.51
N ASN A 456 24.82 -0.36 -12.22
CA ASN A 456 24.43 -1.60 -11.53
C ASN A 456 24.45 -1.46 -9.99
N ILE A 457 24.89 -0.30 -9.48
CA ILE A 457 24.95 0.06 -8.05
C ILE A 457 24.03 1.25 -7.75
N CYS A 458 23.95 2.22 -8.66
CA CYS A 458 23.20 3.47 -8.54
C CYS A 458 22.03 3.52 -9.54
N SER A 459 21.02 4.34 -9.26
CA SER A 459 19.90 4.59 -10.18
C SER A 459 20.35 5.16 -11.54
N ASN A 460 19.85 4.59 -12.64
CA ASN A 460 20.13 4.99 -14.04
C ASN A 460 20.17 6.51 -14.26
N THR A 461 19.18 7.24 -13.72
CA THR A 461 19.04 8.70 -13.87
C THR A 461 20.13 9.47 -13.13
N VAL A 462 20.58 8.95 -11.98
CA VAL A 462 21.70 9.50 -11.20
C VAL A 462 23.01 9.33 -11.96
N THR A 463 23.26 8.12 -12.47
CA THR A 463 24.48 7.85 -13.25
C THR A 463 24.52 8.72 -14.51
N ALA A 464 23.39 8.88 -15.21
CA ALA A 464 23.30 9.82 -16.33
C ALA A 464 23.63 11.26 -15.89
N SER A 465 22.98 11.77 -14.84
CA SER A 465 23.10 13.19 -14.42
C SER A 465 24.51 13.57 -13.97
N ILE A 466 25.25 12.63 -13.38
CA ILE A 466 26.64 12.82 -12.93
C ILE A 466 27.62 12.71 -14.12
N PHE A 467 27.49 11.68 -14.97
CA PHE A 467 28.54 11.37 -15.96
C PHE A 467 28.39 12.10 -17.29
N ILE A 468 27.17 12.46 -17.71
CA ILE A 468 26.95 13.14 -19.00
C ILE A 468 27.66 14.51 -19.06
N PRO A 469 27.66 15.37 -18.01
CA PRO A 469 28.45 16.61 -18.01
C PRO A 469 29.96 16.34 -18.04
N ILE A 470 30.45 15.37 -17.26
CA ILE A 470 31.88 15.04 -17.19
C ILE A 470 32.40 14.61 -18.57
N VAL A 471 31.65 13.75 -19.29
CA VAL A 471 32.07 13.32 -20.64
C VAL A 471 31.84 14.39 -21.72
N ALA A 472 30.97 15.38 -21.48
CA ALA A 472 30.81 16.53 -22.36
C ALA A 472 32.03 17.46 -22.31
N GLU A 473 32.56 17.73 -21.11
CA GLU A 473 33.76 18.56 -20.94
C GLU A 473 35.03 17.82 -21.40
N LEU A 474 35.09 16.49 -21.20
CA LEU A 474 36.09 15.63 -21.83
C LEU A 474 36.05 15.76 -23.36
N ALA A 475 34.86 15.78 -23.97
CA ALA A 475 34.73 15.93 -25.42
C ALA A 475 35.26 17.29 -25.92
N LYS A 476 34.92 18.39 -25.24
CA LYS A 476 35.50 19.72 -25.53
C LYS A 476 37.02 19.71 -25.43
N SER A 477 37.56 19.09 -24.38
CA SER A 477 39.01 19.02 -24.07
C SER A 477 39.81 18.10 -25.00
N LEU A 478 39.11 17.31 -25.82
CA LEU A 478 39.67 16.50 -26.90
C LEU A 478 39.33 17.07 -28.30
N GLU A 479 38.65 18.22 -28.37
CA GLU A 479 38.14 18.86 -29.60
C GLU A 479 37.22 17.96 -30.45
N ILE A 480 36.43 17.10 -29.79
CA ILE A 480 35.58 16.08 -30.41
C ILE A 480 34.10 16.38 -30.20
N HIS A 481 33.28 16.03 -31.20
CA HIS A 481 31.84 16.26 -31.18
C HIS A 481 31.17 15.62 -29.93
N PRO A 482 30.56 16.40 -29.02
CA PRO A 482 30.17 15.93 -27.68
C PRO A 482 29.27 14.70 -27.64
N LEU A 483 28.39 14.56 -28.64
CA LEU A 483 27.49 13.42 -28.80
C LEU A 483 28.23 12.07 -28.82
N TYR A 484 29.50 12.02 -29.29
CA TYR A 484 30.27 10.78 -29.37
C TYR A 484 30.51 10.12 -28.00
N PHE A 485 30.58 10.92 -26.93
CA PHE A 485 30.68 10.40 -25.56
C PHE A 485 29.36 10.49 -24.80
N MET A 486 28.57 11.56 -24.99
CA MET A 486 27.34 11.79 -24.22
C MET A 486 26.23 10.77 -24.55
N ILE A 487 26.03 10.44 -25.83
CA ILE A 487 25.01 9.46 -26.26
C ILE A 487 25.30 8.06 -25.69
N PRO A 488 26.50 7.47 -25.85
CA PRO A 488 26.77 6.16 -25.28
C PRO A 488 26.72 6.13 -23.75
N THR A 489 27.09 7.21 -23.05
CA THR A 489 26.91 7.30 -21.58
C THR A 489 25.43 7.23 -21.20
N ALA A 490 24.53 7.93 -21.89
CA ALA A 490 23.09 7.85 -21.63
C ALA A 490 22.54 6.42 -21.86
N LEU A 491 22.93 5.79 -22.98
CA LEU A 491 22.53 4.41 -23.32
C LEU A 491 23.08 3.39 -22.32
N ALA A 492 24.37 3.51 -21.97
CA ALA A 492 25.05 2.69 -20.97
C ALA A 492 24.38 2.76 -19.59
N SER A 493 23.95 3.95 -19.17
CA SER A 493 23.21 4.14 -17.91
C SER A 493 21.82 3.49 -17.90
N SER A 494 21.33 2.93 -19.01
CA SER A 494 20.12 2.10 -19.02
C SER A 494 20.40 0.59 -18.94
N MET A 495 21.67 0.16 -18.99
CA MET A 495 22.10 -1.25 -19.06
C MET A 495 22.33 -1.90 -17.68
N ALA A 496 21.37 -1.69 -16.78
CA ALA A 496 21.42 -2.11 -15.39
C ALA A 496 20.64 -3.42 -15.14
N PHE A 497 21.35 -4.56 -15.11
CA PHE A 497 20.74 -5.91 -15.08
C PHE A 497 21.16 -6.78 -13.90
N THR A 498 22.15 -6.38 -13.11
CA THR A 498 22.89 -7.28 -12.20
C THR A 498 22.29 -7.40 -10.80
N LEU A 499 21.84 -6.30 -10.19
CA LEU A 499 21.30 -6.28 -8.82
C LEU A 499 19.82 -5.88 -8.79
N PRO A 500 18.99 -6.45 -7.87
CA PRO A 500 17.57 -6.10 -7.76
C PRO A 500 17.33 -4.62 -7.48
N VAL A 501 18.21 -3.98 -6.70
CA VAL A 501 18.11 -2.55 -6.35
C VAL A 501 18.44 -1.61 -7.53
N ALA A 502 19.23 -2.08 -8.51
CA ALA A 502 19.78 -1.21 -9.56
C ALA A 502 18.70 -0.52 -10.41
N THR A 503 17.54 -1.16 -10.62
CA THR A 503 16.40 -0.55 -11.31
C THR A 503 15.07 -1.00 -10.70
N PRO A 504 14.03 -0.16 -10.70
CA PRO A 504 12.70 -0.58 -10.26
C PRO A 504 12.12 -1.79 -11.01
N PRO A 505 12.31 -1.95 -12.34
CA PRO A 505 12.04 -3.21 -13.04
C PRO A 505 12.63 -4.45 -12.39
N ASN A 506 13.93 -4.43 -12.06
CA ASN A 506 14.61 -5.54 -11.40
C ASN A 506 14.00 -5.81 -10.00
N ALA A 507 13.70 -4.76 -9.24
CA ALA A 507 13.09 -4.87 -7.92
C ALA A 507 11.67 -5.46 -7.98
N ILE A 508 10.83 -5.02 -8.93
CA ILE A 508 9.44 -5.50 -9.10
C ILE A 508 9.40 -6.99 -9.45
N VAL A 509 10.28 -7.47 -10.35
CA VAL A 509 10.32 -8.91 -10.66
C VAL A 509 10.92 -9.73 -9.52
N PHE A 510 11.83 -9.16 -8.72
CA PHE A 510 12.40 -9.80 -7.54
C PHE A 510 11.37 -9.95 -6.40
N ALA A 511 10.50 -8.96 -6.23
CA ALA A 511 9.39 -8.98 -5.27
C ALA A 511 8.34 -10.09 -5.52
N SER A 512 8.42 -10.83 -6.63
CA SER A 512 7.63 -12.04 -6.88
C SER A 512 7.96 -13.21 -5.95
N GLY A 513 9.09 -13.17 -5.22
CA GLY A 513 9.58 -14.26 -4.36
C GLY A 513 10.22 -15.43 -5.11
N LEU A 514 10.00 -15.57 -6.43
CA LEU A 514 10.49 -16.69 -7.23
C LEU A 514 11.95 -16.55 -7.67
N LEU A 515 12.51 -15.34 -7.63
CA LEU A 515 13.90 -15.04 -8.00
C LEU A 515 14.81 -15.06 -6.77
N ARG A 516 15.99 -15.69 -6.87
CA ARG A 516 17.08 -15.55 -5.90
C ARG A 516 18.15 -14.62 -6.46
N VAL A 517 18.85 -13.86 -5.61
CA VAL A 517 19.86 -12.86 -6.04
C VAL A 517 20.86 -13.49 -7.02
N LYS A 518 21.37 -14.69 -6.72
CA LYS A 518 22.28 -15.44 -7.60
C LYS A 518 21.74 -15.77 -9.00
N ASP A 519 20.43 -15.94 -9.15
CA ASP A 519 19.80 -16.29 -10.43
C ASP A 519 19.75 -15.06 -11.35
N MET A 520 19.49 -13.88 -10.75
CA MET A 520 19.51 -12.61 -11.46
C MET A 520 20.94 -12.10 -11.70
N LEU A 521 21.85 -12.26 -10.73
CA LEU A 521 23.26 -11.87 -10.82
C LEU A 521 23.97 -12.55 -12.00
N LEU A 522 23.78 -13.87 -12.17
CA LEU A 522 24.42 -14.65 -13.23
C LEU A 522 23.98 -14.19 -14.63
N ALA A 523 22.67 -14.07 -14.85
CA ALA A 523 22.11 -13.61 -16.12
C ALA A 523 22.39 -12.12 -16.36
N GLY A 524 22.37 -11.32 -15.29
CA GLY A 524 22.59 -9.89 -15.29
C GLY A 524 24.01 -9.51 -15.68
N ILE A 525 25.04 -10.15 -15.10
CA ILE A 525 26.44 -9.89 -15.50
C ILE A 525 26.66 -10.20 -16.99
N LEU A 526 26.12 -11.32 -17.48
CA LEU A 526 26.21 -11.69 -18.89
C LEU A 526 25.51 -10.68 -19.80
N ALA A 527 24.26 -10.29 -19.49
CA ALA A 527 23.53 -9.27 -20.23
C ALA A 527 24.22 -7.89 -20.17
N THR A 528 24.81 -7.54 -19.03
CA THR A 528 25.52 -6.27 -18.80
C THR A 528 26.78 -6.17 -19.68
N ILE A 529 27.62 -7.21 -19.67
CA ILE A 529 28.83 -7.28 -20.51
C ILE A 529 28.46 -7.29 -21.99
N GLN A 530 27.48 -8.13 -22.37
CA GLN A 530 27.02 -8.29 -23.75
C GLN A 530 26.45 -6.99 -24.32
N CYS A 531 25.56 -6.31 -23.59
CA CYS A 531 24.96 -5.05 -24.04
C CYS A 531 25.98 -3.89 -24.03
N GLY A 532 26.89 -3.84 -23.05
CA GLY A 532 27.98 -2.85 -23.04
C GLY A 532 28.95 -3.01 -24.21
N LEU A 533 29.36 -4.24 -24.54
CA LEU A 533 30.17 -4.52 -25.73
C LEU A 533 29.41 -4.20 -27.03
N LEU A 534 28.11 -4.49 -27.11
CA LEU A 534 27.28 -4.09 -28.25
C LEU A 534 27.18 -2.58 -28.39
N ALA A 535 27.07 -1.82 -27.29
CA ALA A 535 27.08 -0.35 -27.33
C ALA A 535 28.43 0.19 -27.83
N ILE A 536 29.55 -0.34 -27.34
CA ILE A 536 30.90 0.03 -27.81
C ILE A 536 31.04 -0.23 -29.32
N LEU A 537 30.72 -1.45 -29.77
CA LEU A 537 30.80 -1.84 -31.18
C LEU A 537 29.84 -1.03 -32.07
N PHE A 538 28.65 -0.70 -31.58
CA PHE A 538 27.67 0.10 -32.29
C PHE A 538 28.14 1.55 -32.47
N MET A 539 28.73 2.17 -31.45
CA MET A 539 29.34 3.49 -31.59
C MET A 539 30.49 3.46 -32.59
N MET A 540 31.42 2.50 -32.46
CA MET A 540 32.57 2.34 -33.35
C MET A 540 32.21 2.09 -34.83
N THR A 541 30.99 1.66 -35.15
CA THR A 541 30.60 1.24 -36.52
C THR A 541 29.41 1.97 -37.12
N TRP A 542 28.31 2.14 -36.37
CA TRP A 542 27.12 2.86 -36.81
C TRP A 542 27.22 4.34 -36.42
N GLY A 543 27.57 4.60 -35.15
CA GLY A 543 27.78 5.96 -34.63
C GLY A 543 28.85 6.73 -35.39
N THR A 544 29.94 6.08 -35.80
CA THR A 544 30.96 6.67 -36.67
C THR A 544 30.49 6.88 -38.12
N ARG A 545 29.72 5.96 -38.72
CA ARG A 545 29.35 6.04 -40.15
C ARG A 545 28.24 7.06 -40.47
N GLU A 546 27.14 7.05 -39.73
CA GLU A 546 26.11 8.10 -39.88
C GLU A 546 26.55 9.41 -39.22
N GLY A 547 27.37 9.32 -38.16
CA GLY A 547 28.00 10.47 -37.53
C GLY A 547 28.90 11.24 -38.48
N THR A 548 29.92 10.61 -39.06
CA THR A 548 30.85 11.31 -39.98
C THR A 548 30.16 11.92 -41.18
N THR A 549 29.24 11.21 -41.85
CA THR A 549 28.53 11.75 -43.02
C THR A 549 27.62 12.94 -42.67
N THR A 550 26.99 12.95 -41.49
CA THR A 550 26.16 14.09 -41.06
C THR A 550 27.01 15.24 -40.50
N ILE A 551 28.07 14.94 -39.76
CA ILE A 551 28.95 15.93 -39.13
C ILE A 551 29.84 16.62 -40.17
N GLU A 552 30.39 15.91 -41.17
CA GLU A 552 31.11 16.54 -42.29
C GLU A 552 30.19 17.47 -43.11
N GLN A 553 28.93 17.09 -43.33
CA GLN A 553 27.96 17.96 -43.98
C GLN A 553 27.62 19.17 -43.12
N HIS A 554 27.48 19.01 -41.80
CA HIS A 554 27.23 20.11 -40.88
C HIS A 554 28.42 21.08 -40.82
N MET A 555 29.66 20.57 -40.68
CA MET A 555 30.89 21.37 -40.73
C MET A 555 31.02 22.18 -42.04
N ARG A 556 30.70 21.57 -43.19
CA ARG A 556 30.64 22.28 -44.49
C ARG A 556 29.52 23.32 -44.57
N SER A 557 28.43 23.15 -43.82
CA SER A 557 27.30 24.11 -43.79
C SER A 557 27.51 25.29 -42.84
N VAL A 558 28.32 25.13 -41.79
CA VAL A 558 28.59 26.16 -40.77
C VAL A 558 29.78 27.07 -41.16
N GLY A 559 30.51 26.75 -42.23
CA GLY A 559 31.44 27.67 -42.88
C GLY A 559 32.75 27.94 -42.12
N VAL A 560 33.13 27.05 -41.19
CA VAL A 560 34.38 27.15 -40.42
C VAL A 560 35.57 26.79 -41.32
N HIS A 561 36.18 27.80 -41.94
CA HIS A 561 37.54 27.71 -42.44
C HIS A 561 38.55 27.78 -41.28
N GLU A 562 39.71 27.15 -41.47
CA GLU A 562 40.79 27.05 -40.48
C GLU A 562 41.35 28.44 -40.09
N HIS A 563 40.95 28.98 -38.93
CA HIS A 563 41.71 30.04 -38.27
C HIS A 563 41.77 29.87 -36.75
N THR A 564 42.97 30.10 -36.23
CA THR A 564 43.38 29.94 -34.83
C THR A 564 42.63 30.87 -33.89
N PHE A 565 42.24 30.37 -32.72
CA PHE A 565 41.71 31.19 -31.64
C PHE A 565 42.72 32.29 -31.24
N THR A 566 42.30 33.55 -31.43
CA THR A 566 42.87 34.73 -30.78
C THR A 566 41.71 35.56 -30.26
N LEU A 567 41.81 36.04 -29.02
CA LEU A 567 40.77 36.85 -28.37
C LEU A 567 40.90 38.30 -28.83
N PRO A 568 39.83 38.95 -29.34
CA PRO A 568 39.75 40.39 -29.47
C PRO A 568 39.47 41.04 -28.11
N GLU A 569 39.94 42.29 -27.95
CA GLU A 569 39.75 43.11 -26.75
C GLU A 569 38.41 43.88 -26.79
N GLU A 570 38.21 44.76 -25.81
CA GLU A 570 37.02 45.58 -25.60
C GLU A 570 36.75 46.57 -26.76
N GLU A 571 35.48 46.79 -27.12
CA GLU A 571 35.08 48.02 -27.81
C GLU A 571 33.67 48.46 -27.38
N GLU A 572 33.56 49.66 -26.80
CA GLU A 572 32.27 50.30 -26.51
C GLU A 572 31.66 50.86 -27.81
N ASN A 573 30.32 50.83 -27.97
CA ASN A 573 29.48 52.04 -28.08
C ASN A 573 27.98 51.77 -28.44
N VAL A 574 27.09 52.28 -27.59
CA VAL A 574 25.90 53.11 -27.94
C VAL A 574 24.82 52.56 -28.90
N THR A 575 23.66 52.16 -28.36
CA THR A 575 22.40 52.95 -28.41
C THR A 575 21.30 52.40 -27.47
N GLU A 576 20.35 53.25 -27.06
CA GLU A 576 19.29 52.96 -26.08
C GLU A 576 17.99 52.39 -26.70
N VAL A 577 17.24 51.57 -25.94
CA VAL A 577 15.76 51.63 -25.89
C VAL A 577 15.25 51.30 -24.47
N SER A 578 14.87 52.35 -23.72
CA SER A 578 13.97 52.41 -22.54
C SER A 578 13.93 51.26 -21.50
N SER A 579 14.28 51.57 -20.25
CA SER A 579 13.77 50.88 -19.05
C SER A 579 13.43 51.89 -17.94
N GLU A 580 12.21 51.80 -17.38
CA GLU A 580 11.83 52.58 -16.19
C GLU A 580 12.30 51.83 -14.93
N ILE A 581 13.36 52.33 -14.29
CA ILE A 581 13.86 51.79 -13.02
C ILE A 581 13.92 52.90 -11.97
N CYS A 582 13.09 52.78 -10.93
CA CYS A 582 13.24 53.58 -9.71
C CYS A 582 14.37 53.00 -8.85
N ALA A 583 15.52 53.67 -8.85
CA ALA A 583 16.63 53.33 -7.95
C ALA A 583 16.26 53.58 -6.46
N VAL A 584 16.90 52.84 -5.56
CA VAL A 584 16.83 53.03 -4.11
C VAL A 584 18.26 53.10 -3.56
N ASP A 585 18.73 54.32 -3.30
CA ASP A 585 20.03 54.52 -2.64
C ASP A 585 19.96 54.12 -1.16
N ILE A 586 20.87 53.25 -0.74
CA ILE A 586 21.05 52.87 0.67
C ILE A 586 22.39 53.42 1.16
N VAL A 587 22.37 54.62 1.74
CA VAL A 587 23.52 55.18 2.46
C VAL A 587 23.62 54.51 3.83
N VAL A 588 24.47 53.49 3.94
CA VAL A 588 24.82 52.88 5.23
C VAL A 588 25.77 53.82 5.96
N ASN A 589 25.47 54.13 7.22
CA ASN A 589 26.37 54.87 8.09
C ASN A 589 26.60 54.06 9.38
N SER A 590 27.85 53.98 9.83
CA SER A 590 28.26 53.08 10.91
C SER A 590 28.04 53.72 12.28
N ASP A 591 26.84 53.52 12.85
CA ASP A 591 26.67 53.12 14.26
C ASP A 591 25.20 52.91 14.65
N LEU A 592 24.98 51.88 15.50
CA LEU A 592 23.72 51.52 16.19
C LEU A 592 22.52 51.07 15.34
N TYR A 593 21.80 50.06 15.86
CA TYR A 593 20.69 49.38 15.18
C TYR A 593 19.39 50.22 15.19
N ASN A 594 18.93 50.68 14.02
CA ASN A 594 17.52 50.94 13.71
C ASN A 594 17.32 51.13 12.20
N TYR A 595 16.35 50.43 11.60
CA TYR A 595 15.95 50.63 10.20
C TYR A 595 14.69 51.51 10.11
N THR A 596 14.68 52.50 9.22
CA THR A 596 13.50 53.32 8.91
C THR A 596 13.32 53.43 7.40
N LEU A 597 12.24 52.85 6.86
CA LEU A 597 11.92 52.95 5.44
C LEU A 597 11.21 54.27 5.12
N HIS A 598 11.78 55.05 4.19
CA HIS A 598 11.15 56.24 3.64
C HIS A 598 10.53 55.96 2.26
N TYR A 599 9.20 55.86 2.20
CA TYR A 599 8.46 55.94 0.94
C TYR A 599 8.07 57.39 0.63
N ARG A 600 8.18 57.80 -0.64
CA ARG A 600 7.69 59.12 -1.12
C ARG A 600 6.85 58.92 -2.39
N LEU A 601 5.55 59.12 -2.25
CA LEU A 601 4.61 59.31 -3.37
C LEU A 601 3.84 60.62 -3.15
N SER A 602 3.79 61.44 -4.20
CA SER A 602 2.87 62.58 -4.42
C SER A 602 2.40 63.41 -3.20
N GLY A 603 3.35 64.05 -2.50
CA GLY A 603 3.16 65.46 -2.12
C GLY A 603 2.41 65.83 -0.83
N LYS A 604 2.11 64.90 0.09
CA LYS A 604 1.59 65.26 1.44
C LYS A 604 2.32 64.54 2.58
N ARG A 605 2.52 65.22 3.71
CA ARG A 605 3.14 64.72 4.94
C ARG A 605 2.09 64.51 6.04
N PHE A 606 2.19 63.41 6.78
CA PHE A 606 1.65 63.24 8.13
C PHE A 606 2.66 62.47 9.00
N LEU A 607 2.52 62.55 10.33
CA LEU A 607 3.51 62.10 11.32
C LEU A 607 2.91 61.02 12.27
N LEU A 608 3.77 60.12 12.75
CA LEU A 608 3.44 59.00 13.66
C LEU A 608 3.88 59.29 15.10
N SER A 609 3.17 58.77 16.11
CA SER A 609 3.78 58.36 17.40
C SER A 609 2.84 57.56 18.34
N GLY A 610 3.38 56.53 19.00
CA GLY A 610 3.00 56.11 20.37
C GLY A 610 2.77 54.61 20.62
N LEU A 611 3.06 54.05 21.81
CA LEU A 611 3.88 54.53 22.96
C LEU A 611 4.11 53.42 24.03
N ARG A 612 5.38 53.10 24.42
CA ARG A 612 5.91 52.44 25.67
C ARG A 612 5.34 51.06 26.15
N GLY A 613 6.07 50.22 26.92
CA GLY A 613 7.52 50.19 27.27
C GLY A 613 7.87 49.61 28.69
N GLN A 614 9.15 49.23 28.92
CA GLN A 614 9.81 48.80 30.21
C GLN A 614 9.45 47.37 30.74
N ARG A 615 10.23 46.56 31.50
CA ARG A 615 11.63 46.41 32.05
C ARG A 615 11.71 44.95 32.68
N ASN A 616 12.75 44.26 33.20
CA ASN A 616 14.21 44.32 33.52
C ASN A 616 14.72 42.81 33.59
N VAL A 617 15.99 42.32 33.53
CA VAL A 617 17.29 42.53 34.25
C VAL A 617 17.27 42.01 35.72
N SER A 618 18.13 41.10 36.26
CA SER A 618 19.44 40.49 35.86
C SER A 618 19.84 39.18 36.65
N TYR A 619 20.79 38.37 36.12
CA TYR A 619 21.79 37.38 36.70
C TYR A 619 21.73 36.90 38.19
N LYS A 620 22.10 35.63 38.54
CA LYS A 620 23.51 35.12 38.67
C LYS A 620 23.71 33.60 39.00
N ASN A 621 24.85 33.06 38.54
CA ASN A 621 25.78 32.03 39.10
C ASN A 621 25.44 30.52 39.38
N GLN A 622 26.43 29.66 39.06
CA GLN A 622 26.69 28.24 39.45
C GLN A 622 27.56 28.18 40.77
N PRO A 623 28.14 27.04 41.29
CA PRO A 623 28.26 25.63 40.82
C PRO A 623 28.10 24.49 41.90
N GLY A 624 28.32 23.21 41.54
CA GLY A 624 28.32 22.06 42.49
C GLY A 624 28.62 20.65 41.90
N MET A 625 28.78 19.62 42.75
CA MET A 625 29.22 18.23 42.44
C MET A 625 28.66 17.20 43.49
N ARG A 626 28.83 15.84 43.46
CA ARG A 626 29.76 14.96 42.67
C ARG A 626 29.21 13.57 42.23
N PHE A 627 29.37 12.48 42.99
CA PHE A 627 29.21 11.06 42.55
C PHE A 627 29.04 10.08 43.75
N ASN A 628 28.35 8.95 43.54
CA ASN A 628 28.29 7.69 44.33
C ASN A 628 27.86 7.65 45.82
N GLU A 629 26.77 6.91 46.11
CA GLU A 629 26.63 5.79 47.10
C GLU A 629 25.18 5.25 46.97
N LEU A 630 24.84 3.97 46.69
CA LEU A 630 25.13 2.63 47.24
C LEU A 630 24.31 2.18 48.48
N LYS A 631 23.31 1.33 48.20
CA LYS A 631 22.78 0.18 48.99
C LYS A 631 21.86 0.37 50.22
N ASN A 632 20.75 -0.38 50.11
CA ASN A 632 20.19 -1.34 51.08
C ASN A 632 19.16 -0.91 52.14
N LEU A 633 18.14 -1.78 52.24
CA LEU A 633 17.27 -2.10 53.40
C LEU A 633 16.30 -1.00 53.88
N SER A 634 15.15 -1.30 54.50
CA SER A 634 14.15 -2.37 54.27
C SER A 634 12.96 -2.18 55.24
N SER A 635 11.72 -2.01 54.74
CA SER A 635 10.48 -2.46 55.42
C SER A 635 9.21 -2.11 54.63
N ARG A 636 8.20 -2.97 54.75
CA ARG A 636 6.75 -2.69 54.67
C ARG A 636 6.23 -2.69 56.14
N PRO A 637 5.01 -2.22 56.50
CA PRO A 637 3.82 -2.08 55.63
C PRO A 637 2.84 -0.89 55.89
N HIS A 638 1.78 -0.85 55.05
CA HIS A 638 0.43 -0.29 55.25
C HIS A 638 0.15 1.24 55.22
N PHE A 639 -0.71 1.61 54.26
CA PHE A 639 -1.86 2.54 54.33
C PHE A 639 -1.80 3.79 55.23
N ASN A 640 -1.57 4.96 54.63
CA ASN A 640 -2.63 5.92 54.24
C ASN A 640 -2.03 7.16 53.57
N CYS A 641 -2.81 7.84 52.71
CA CYS A 641 -2.99 9.31 52.67
C CYS A 641 -3.86 9.75 51.47
N ASP A 642 -4.99 10.38 51.81
CA ASP A 642 -5.56 11.62 51.25
C ASP A 642 -5.80 11.81 49.74
N PHE A 643 -7.02 12.24 49.43
CA PHE A 643 -7.60 12.30 48.08
C PHE A 643 -7.54 13.69 47.42
N ASP A 644 -7.08 14.71 48.15
CA ASP A 644 -7.32 16.14 47.85
C ASP A 644 -6.17 16.86 47.13
N LEU A 645 -5.16 16.14 46.63
CA LEU A 645 -3.96 16.73 45.99
C LEU A 645 -3.84 16.50 44.47
N ILE A 646 -4.81 15.84 43.83
CA ILE A 646 -4.81 15.57 42.37
C ILE A 646 -5.94 16.35 41.66
N GLN A 647 -6.13 17.62 42.04
CA GLN A 647 -7.13 18.50 41.40
C GLN A 647 -6.58 19.87 40.97
N SER A 648 -5.34 20.23 41.35
CA SER A 648 -4.66 21.47 40.93
C SER A 648 -4.02 21.37 39.54
N ASP A 649 -3.41 20.23 39.23
CA ASP A 649 -2.43 20.12 38.12
C ASP A 649 -3.08 19.92 36.74
N ILE A 650 -4.41 19.86 36.68
CA ILE A 650 -5.18 19.61 35.45
C ILE A 650 -5.47 20.93 34.68
N LEU A 651 -5.29 22.10 35.30
CA LEU A 651 -5.62 23.42 34.71
C LEU A 651 -4.54 24.49 35.01
N GLY A 652 -3.32 24.33 34.46
CA GLY A 652 -2.21 25.24 34.76
C GLY A 652 -1.13 25.41 33.67
N ASN A 653 -1.37 26.33 32.73
CA ASN A 653 -0.38 27.03 31.88
C ASN A 653 0.51 26.21 30.89
N SER A 654 1.16 26.98 30.02
CA SER A 654 1.92 26.55 28.84
C SER A 654 3.43 26.83 28.95
N GLU A 655 4.17 26.31 27.97
CA GLU A 655 5.62 26.52 27.71
C GLU A 655 6.59 25.72 28.61
N GLY A 656 7.55 25.04 27.98
CA GLY A 656 8.60 24.27 28.67
C GLY A 656 9.04 23.01 27.92
N SER A 657 10.21 23.06 27.28
CA SER A 657 10.87 21.91 26.64
C SER A 657 12.05 21.39 27.46
N VAL A 658 12.22 20.07 27.60
CA VAL A 658 13.52 19.36 27.76
C VAL A 658 13.31 17.85 27.59
N SER A 659 14.39 17.10 27.37
CA SER A 659 14.42 15.69 26.93
C SER A 659 14.64 14.65 28.05
N ASP A 660 14.59 13.38 27.63
CA ASP A 660 15.21 12.18 28.22
C ASP A 660 14.61 11.58 29.51
N GLY A 661 13.84 10.50 29.31
CA GLY A 661 14.38 9.16 29.61
C GLY A 661 14.13 8.54 30.99
N ASP A 662 12.91 8.04 31.21
CA ASP A 662 12.71 6.73 31.85
C ASP A 662 11.37 6.10 31.43
N HIS A 663 11.08 4.87 31.87
CA HIS A 663 9.90 4.08 31.54
C HIS A 663 8.58 4.73 31.97
N GLY A 664 7.92 5.47 31.07
CA GLY A 664 6.59 6.05 31.27
C GLY A 664 5.64 5.79 30.10
N PHE A 665 4.34 5.66 30.38
CA PHE A 665 3.30 5.50 29.35
C PHE A 665 3.22 6.72 28.42
N PRO A 666 2.88 6.55 27.13
CA PRO A 666 2.59 7.66 26.24
C PRO A 666 1.48 8.55 26.83
N LYS A 667 1.76 9.85 26.97
CA LYS A 667 0.74 10.82 27.43
C LYS A 667 -0.45 10.84 26.46
N ALA A 668 -1.63 11.11 27.00
CA ALA A 668 -2.90 11.02 26.29
C ALA A 668 -2.93 11.82 24.98
N ILE A 669 -3.66 11.31 23.98
CA ILE A 669 -3.90 12.01 22.72
C ILE A 669 -4.79 13.23 23.01
N HIS A 670 -4.19 14.41 23.12
CA HIS A 670 -4.91 15.66 23.23
C HIS A 670 -5.73 15.92 21.95
N MET A 671 -7.05 15.73 22.02
CA MET A 671 -7.95 16.45 21.13
C MET A 671 -7.86 17.96 21.43
N PRO A 672 -8.03 18.85 20.45
CA PRO A 672 -8.09 20.29 20.69
C PRO A 672 -9.36 20.63 21.49
N ILE A 673 -9.20 20.91 22.78
CA ILE A 673 -10.31 21.17 23.69
C ILE A 673 -10.89 22.57 23.45
N SER A 674 -12.15 22.62 23.02
CA SER A 674 -13.07 23.68 23.46
C SER A 674 -14.34 23.01 23.98
N ALA A 675 -14.83 23.44 25.13
CA ALA A 675 -15.94 22.77 25.81
C ALA A 675 -17.29 23.10 25.16
N GLN A 676 -17.76 22.24 24.25
CA GLN A 676 -19.11 22.27 23.69
C GLN A 676 -19.75 20.88 23.70
N ASN A 677 -21.07 20.84 23.82
CA ASN A 677 -21.83 19.62 24.08
C ASN A 677 -21.82 18.67 22.88
N TYR A 678 -21.11 17.53 22.99
CA TYR A 678 -21.23 16.46 22.01
C TYR A 678 -22.65 15.87 21.98
N PHE A 679 -23.13 15.54 20.78
CA PHE A 679 -24.37 14.81 20.58
C PHE A 679 -24.25 13.37 21.13
N ILE A 680 -24.72 13.18 22.36
CA ILE A 680 -24.89 11.85 22.95
C ILE A 680 -26.11 11.18 22.30
N ALA A 681 -25.87 10.11 21.54
CA ALA A 681 -26.91 9.33 20.88
C ALA A 681 -27.97 8.86 21.91
N PRO A 682 -29.27 9.20 21.75
CA PRO A 682 -30.26 8.97 22.79
C PRO A 682 -30.63 7.49 22.94
N ASN A 683 -30.51 6.71 21.86
CA ASN A 683 -30.46 5.26 21.92
C ASN A 683 -29.03 4.80 21.59
N ARG A 684 -28.41 4.06 22.51
CA ARG A 684 -27.18 3.28 22.32
C ARG A 684 -27.54 1.82 22.46
N ILE A 685 -27.38 1.03 21.41
CA ILE A 685 -27.89 -0.35 21.34
C ILE A 685 -26.71 -1.32 21.26
N PHE A 686 -26.70 -2.33 22.14
CA PHE A 686 -25.73 -3.42 22.08
C PHE A 686 -26.25 -4.51 21.14
N HIS A 687 -25.46 -4.96 20.15
CA HIS A 687 -25.87 -6.10 19.31
C HIS A 687 -25.46 -7.44 19.92
N LEU A 688 -26.40 -8.37 20.00
CA LEU A 688 -26.17 -9.79 20.26
C LEU A 688 -26.54 -10.59 19.02
N ASP A 689 -25.53 -10.87 18.19
CA ASP A 689 -25.58 -11.99 17.26
C ASP A 689 -25.43 -13.31 18.06
N LEU A 690 -26.24 -14.32 17.71
CA LEU A 690 -26.26 -15.65 18.32
C LEU A 690 -25.79 -16.76 17.35
N LYS A 691 -25.52 -16.42 16.08
CA LYS A 691 -25.24 -17.30 14.92
C LYS A 691 -24.10 -18.29 15.15
N GLY A 692 -24.45 -19.55 15.40
CA GLY A 692 -23.52 -20.68 15.48
C GLY A 692 -22.42 -20.59 16.57
N ALA A 693 -22.50 -19.68 17.54
CA ALA A 693 -21.58 -19.56 18.67
C ALA A 693 -22.27 -19.00 19.94
N ALA A 694 -23.56 -19.27 20.08
CA ALA A 694 -24.44 -18.64 21.07
C ALA A 694 -24.03 -18.95 22.53
N PRO A 695 -23.97 -17.94 23.44
CA PRO A 695 -23.64 -18.17 24.84
C PRO A 695 -24.72 -18.98 25.59
N LYS A 696 -24.33 -19.73 26.63
CA LYS A 696 -25.30 -20.43 27.50
C LYS A 696 -26.28 -19.44 28.14
N MET A 697 -27.52 -19.86 28.38
CA MET A 697 -28.57 -18.98 28.91
C MET A 697 -28.19 -18.32 30.25
N ASP A 698 -27.53 -19.05 31.17
CA ASP A 698 -27.06 -18.46 32.44
C ASP A 698 -25.96 -17.40 32.26
N TYR A 699 -25.19 -17.44 31.16
CA TYR A 699 -24.25 -16.38 30.79
C TYR A 699 -24.99 -15.17 30.22
N LEU A 700 -25.95 -15.38 29.31
CA LEU A 700 -26.80 -14.31 28.77
C LEU A 700 -27.55 -13.55 29.89
N LEU A 701 -28.08 -14.26 30.88
CA LEU A 701 -28.77 -13.65 32.02
C LEU A 701 -27.84 -12.81 32.91
N LYS A 702 -26.56 -13.19 33.06
CA LYS A 702 -25.52 -12.39 33.74
C LYS A 702 -25.03 -11.20 32.90
N LEU A 703 -25.09 -11.31 31.57
CA LEU A 703 -24.59 -10.29 30.65
C LEU A 703 -25.51 -9.06 30.56
N VAL A 704 -26.83 -9.20 30.73
CA VAL A 704 -27.77 -8.07 30.62
C VAL A 704 -27.52 -6.95 31.64
N PRO A 705 -27.29 -7.22 32.95
CA PRO A 705 -26.85 -6.19 33.90
C PRO A 705 -25.55 -5.49 33.50
N PHE A 706 -24.55 -6.22 32.98
CA PHE A 706 -23.29 -5.63 32.51
C PHE A 706 -23.51 -4.70 31.31
N ILE A 707 -24.32 -5.12 30.33
CA ILE A 707 -24.70 -4.28 29.18
C ILE A 707 -25.39 -2.98 29.65
N LYS A 708 -26.22 -3.04 30.70
CA LYS A 708 -26.81 -1.84 31.32
C LYS A 708 -25.74 -0.94 31.97
N GLN A 709 -24.82 -1.53 32.74
CA GLN A 709 -23.76 -0.83 33.48
C GLN A 709 -22.81 -0.05 32.57
N ILE A 710 -22.36 -0.64 31.45
CA ILE A 710 -21.47 0.04 30.49
C ILE A 710 -22.14 1.21 29.74
N GLY A 711 -23.46 1.40 29.88
CA GLY A 711 -24.17 2.58 29.40
C GLY A 711 -25.13 2.37 28.23
N ALA A 712 -25.42 1.11 27.85
CA ALA A 712 -26.40 0.81 26.81
C ALA A 712 -27.84 1.13 27.25
N THR A 713 -28.68 1.41 26.26
CA THR A 713 -30.12 1.75 26.42
C THR A 713 -31.05 0.66 25.91
N GLY A 714 -30.53 -0.26 25.10
CA GLY A 714 -31.27 -1.38 24.56
C GLY A 714 -30.34 -2.47 24.00
N ILE A 715 -30.93 -3.60 23.65
CA ILE A 715 -30.26 -4.77 23.09
C ILE A 715 -30.95 -5.14 21.77
N MET A 716 -30.16 -5.23 20.71
CA MET A 716 -30.57 -5.84 19.44
C MET A 716 -30.19 -7.31 19.44
N ILE A 717 -31.09 -8.20 19.00
CA ILE A 717 -30.90 -9.65 19.07
C ILE A 717 -31.15 -10.27 17.69
N GLU A 718 -30.09 -10.79 17.06
CA GLU A 718 -30.17 -11.60 15.84
C GLU A 718 -30.22 -13.08 16.24
N TYR A 719 -31.33 -13.76 15.88
CA TYR A 719 -31.65 -15.09 16.41
C TYR A 719 -31.24 -16.26 15.51
N GLU A 720 -31.41 -16.11 14.19
CA GLU A 720 -31.23 -17.16 13.15
C GLU A 720 -31.55 -18.60 13.61
N ASP A 721 -30.63 -19.55 13.47
CA ASP A 721 -30.85 -20.96 13.79
C ASP A 721 -30.89 -21.27 15.29
N MET A 722 -30.61 -20.30 16.16
CA MET A 722 -30.76 -20.44 17.61
C MET A 722 -32.19 -20.22 18.11
N PHE A 723 -33.12 -19.78 17.24
CA PHE A 723 -34.55 -19.72 17.57
C PHE A 723 -35.20 -21.12 17.52
N PRO A 724 -36.07 -21.48 18.47
CA PRO A 724 -36.81 -22.75 18.47
C PRO A 724 -37.97 -22.72 17.47
N PHE A 725 -37.65 -22.68 16.17
CA PHE A 725 -38.66 -22.67 15.12
C PHE A 725 -39.54 -23.93 15.14
N ALA A 726 -40.82 -23.74 14.81
CA ALA A 726 -41.84 -24.77 14.75
C ALA A 726 -42.44 -24.91 13.33
N GLY A 727 -43.29 -25.94 13.13
CA GLY A 727 -44.00 -26.15 11.87
C GLY A 727 -43.06 -26.36 10.69
N LYS A 728 -43.27 -25.62 9.58
CA LYS A 728 -42.45 -25.69 8.35
C LYS A 728 -40.96 -25.50 8.63
N LEU A 729 -40.61 -24.61 9.57
CA LEU A 729 -39.24 -24.24 9.89
C LEU A 729 -38.59 -25.12 10.98
N SER A 730 -39.27 -26.16 11.46
CA SER A 730 -38.79 -27.01 12.56
C SER A 730 -37.45 -27.73 12.33
N GLY A 731 -37.03 -27.91 11.06
CA GLY A 731 -35.73 -28.45 10.67
C GLY A 731 -34.61 -27.41 10.49
N VAL A 732 -34.88 -26.12 10.70
CA VAL A 732 -33.90 -25.01 10.58
C VAL A 732 -33.09 -24.83 11.85
N LYS A 733 -33.72 -25.07 13.01
CA LYS A 733 -33.11 -24.82 14.32
C LYS A 733 -31.87 -25.69 14.57
N ALA A 734 -30.86 -25.12 15.22
CA ALA A 734 -29.68 -25.83 15.69
C ALA A 734 -30.05 -26.89 16.74
N GLY A 735 -29.24 -27.95 16.86
CA GLY A 735 -29.44 -29.00 17.87
C GLY A 735 -29.35 -28.50 19.32
N ASN A 736 -28.73 -27.33 19.51
CA ASN A 736 -28.58 -26.61 20.78
C ASN A 736 -29.37 -25.29 20.83
N ALA A 737 -30.40 -25.12 19.98
CA ALA A 737 -31.26 -23.94 19.98
C ALA A 737 -31.98 -23.75 21.34
N TYR A 738 -32.17 -22.49 21.76
CA TYR A 738 -32.80 -22.17 23.05
C TYR A 738 -34.27 -22.56 23.08
N THR A 739 -34.79 -22.94 24.25
CA THR A 739 -36.25 -23.12 24.42
C THR A 739 -36.99 -21.79 24.48
N LEU A 740 -38.29 -21.81 24.13
CA LEU A 740 -39.14 -20.61 24.23
C LEU A 740 -39.21 -20.04 25.65
N ASP A 741 -39.09 -20.87 26.68
CA ASP A 741 -39.15 -20.42 28.08
C ASP A 741 -37.83 -19.85 28.61
N GLU A 742 -36.68 -20.35 28.12
CA GLU A 742 -35.40 -19.66 28.29
C GLU A 742 -35.40 -18.29 27.61
N LEU A 743 -35.89 -18.19 26.37
CA LEU A 743 -35.99 -16.90 25.67
C LEU A 743 -36.98 -15.95 26.38
N ARG A 744 -38.12 -16.45 26.89
CA ARG A 744 -39.02 -15.65 27.74
C ARG A 744 -38.35 -15.19 29.04
N ARG A 745 -37.50 -16.02 29.66
CA ARG A 745 -36.71 -15.66 30.87
C ARG A 745 -35.70 -14.56 30.55
N PHE A 746 -34.97 -14.69 29.43
CA PHE A 746 -34.02 -13.69 28.93
C PHE A 746 -34.70 -12.33 28.68
N LEU A 747 -35.77 -12.31 27.89
CA LEU A 747 -36.49 -11.07 27.55
C LEU A 747 -37.11 -10.38 28.79
N ARG A 748 -37.54 -11.14 29.80
CA ARG A 748 -37.96 -10.56 31.10
C ARG A 748 -36.82 -9.83 31.79
N VAL A 749 -35.59 -10.36 31.79
CA VAL A 749 -34.44 -9.70 32.42
C VAL A 749 -34.02 -8.44 31.68
N ILE A 750 -34.10 -8.42 30.34
CA ILE A 750 -33.89 -7.18 29.55
C ILE A 750 -34.93 -6.12 29.93
N GLN A 751 -36.21 -6.51 30.06
CA GLN A 751 -37.27 -5.59 30.45
C GLN A 751 -37.14 -5.10 31.92
N THR A 752 -36.72 -5.94 32.88
CA THR A 752 -36.51 -5.48 34.27
C THR A 752 -35.30 -4.56 34.43
N GLN A 753 -34.28 -4.68 33.57
CA GLN A 753 -33.16 -3.73 33.49
C GLN A 753 -33.50 -2.42 32.73
N ASN A 754 -34.77 -2.25 32.32
CA ASN A 754 -35.26 -1.11 31.55
C ASN A 754 -34.36 -0.83 30.33
N LEU A 755 -34.18 -1.87 29.50
CA LEU A 755 -33.49 -1.84 28.21
C LEU A 755 -34.51 -2.08 27.09
N ASP A 756 -34.45 -1.30 26.01
CA ASP A 756 -35.28 -1.54 24.83
C ASP A 756 -34.88 -2.84 24.12
N ILE A 757 -35.87 -3.62 23.69
CA ILE A 757 -35.68 -4.87 22.95
C ILE A 757 -35.90 -4.61 21.46
N ILE A 758 -34.91 -4.94 20.63
CA ILE A 758 -34.96 -4.84 19.16
C ILE A 758 -34.68 -6.22 18.55
N PRO A 759 -35.68 -6.97 18.07
CA PRO A 759 -35.41 -8.20 17.34
C PRO A 759 -34.83 -7.87 15.96
N LEU A 760 -33.79 -8.58 15.53
CA LEU A 760 -33.32 -8.60 14.16
C LEU A 760 -33.63 -9.96 13.53
N VAL A 761 -34.21 -9.92 12.33
CA VAL A 761 -34.47 -11.09 11.50
C VAL A 761 -34.01 -10.77 10.09
N GLN A 762 -33.20 -11.65 9.49
CA GLN A 762 -32.79 -11.53 8.09
C GLN A 762 -33.96 -11.86 7.15
N THR A 763 -34.14 -11.08 6.09
CA THR A 763 -35.35 -11.11 5.25
C THR A 763 -35.10 -11.06 3.74
N VAL A 764 -33.85 -10.85 3.30
CA VAL A 764 -33.50 -10.72 1.88
C VAL A 764 -32.17 -11.41 1.56
N GLY A 765 -31.07 -10.92 2.16
CA GLY A 765 -29.77 -11.58 2.24
C GLY A 765 -29.60 -12.35 3.55
N HIS A 766 -28.42 -12.92 3.78
CA HIS A 766 -28.06 -13.72 4.95
C HIS A 766 -29.10 -14.79 5.37
N LEU A 767 -29.76 -15.40 4.37
CA LEU A 767 -30.78 -16.42 4.57
C LEU A 767 -30.22 -17.86 4.47
N GLU A 768 -28.89 -18.03 4.51
CA GLU A 768 -28.24 -19.33 4.41
C GLU A 768 -28.72 -20.27 5.52
N TYR A 769 -29.00 -19.73 6.71
CA TYR A 769 -29.50 -20.50 7.85
C TYR A 769 -30.77 -21.30 7.51
N ILE A 770 -31.62 -20.81 6.59
CA ILE A 770 -32.77 -21.56 6.07
C ILE A 770 -32.45 -22.22 4.73
N LEU A 771 -31.92 -21.45 3.77
CA LEU A 771 -31.80 -21.86 2.37
C LEU A 771 -30.70 -22.91 2.12
N LYS A 772 -29.81 -23.18 3.09
CA LYS A 772 -28.83 -24.29 3.01
C LYS A 772 -29.50 -25.67 2.92
N TYR A 773 -30.68 -25.85 3.51
CA TYR A 773 -31.35 -27.16 3.58
C TYR A 773 -32.03 -27.56 2.25
N PRO A 774 -32.02 -28.86 1.85
CA PRO A 774 -32.60 -29.32 0.58
C PRO A 774 -34.07 -28.94 0.38
N ASN A 775 -34.88 -28.94 1.45
CA ASN A 775 -36.32 -28.62 1.37
C ASN A 775 -36.61 -27.17 0.95
N PHE A 776 -35.63 -26.28 1.11
CA PHE A 776 -35.76 -24.84 0.85
C PHE A 776 -34.82 -24.34 -0.27
N SER A 777 -33.96 -25.19 -0.82
CA SER A 777 -33.01 -24.83 -1.88
C SER A 777 -33.68 -24.27 -3.14
N LYS A 778 -34.89 -24.75 -3.45
CA LYS A 778 -35.74 -24.27 -4.55
C LYS A 778 -36.23 -22.82 -4.42
N TYR A 779 -36.05 -22.19 -3.25
CA TYR A 779 -36.45 -20.80 -2.98
C TYR A 779 -35.27 -19.81 -3.07
N ARG A 780 -34.07 -20.28 -3.42
CA ARG A 780 -32.90 -19.42 -3.65
C ARG A 780 -33.09 -18.57 -4.90
N GLU A 781 -32.48 -17.40 -4.89
CA GLU A 781 -32.35 -16.52 -6.05
C GLU A 781 -31.39 -17.10 -7.11
N GLU A 782 -30.32 -17.77 -6.68
CA GLU A 782 -29.36 -18.51 -7.52
C GLU A 782 -29.15 -19.91 -6.93
N GLU A 783 -29.20 -20.96 -7.77
CA GLU A 783 -29.20 -22.36 -7.30
C GLU A 783 -27.99 -22.67 -6.40
N ARG A 784 -26.82 -22.10 -6.75
CA ARG A 784 -25.52 -22.35 -6.10
C ARG A 784 -25.32 -21.59 -4.79
N TYR A 785 -26.07 -20.52 -4.56
CA TYR A 785 -25.80 -19.58 -3.47
C TYR A 785 -27.03 -19.49 -2.55
N PRO A 786 -26.96 -20.07 -1.33
CA PRO A 786 -28.09 -20.08 -0.39
C PRO A 786 -28.29 -18.72 0.32
N GLN A 787 -27.79 -17.62 -0.22
CA GLN A 787 -27.64 -16.35 0.49
C GLN A 787 -28.87 -15.46 0.33
N VAL A 788 -29.39 -15.38 -0.89
CA VAL A 788 -30.51 -14.52 -1.29
C VAL A 788 -31.73 -15.38 -1.65
N ILE A 789 -32.91 -14.92 -1.22
CA ILE A 789 -34.20 -15.56 -1.50
C ILE A 789 -34.87 -14.99 -2.76
N CYS A 790 -35.54 -15.83 -3.54
CA CYS A 790 -36.28 -15.45 -4.75
C CYS A 790 -37.49 -14.55 -4.39
N LEU A 791 -37.44 -13.26 -4.74
CA LEU A 791 -38.30 -12.22 -4.13
C LEU A 791 -39.77 -12.25 -4.60
N THR A 792 -40.05 -12.85 -5.76
CA THR A 792 -41.42 -12.98 -6.30
C THR A 792 -42.05 -14.35 -6.08
N ASP A 793 -41.35 -15.30 -5.48
CA ASP A 793 -41.95 -16.59 -5.11
C ASP A 793 -42.76 -16.47 -3.82
N GLU A 794 -44.09 -16.51 -3.95
CA GLU A 794 -45.03 -16.55 -2.82
C GLU A 794 -44.69 -17.66 -1.79
N GLY A 795 -44.17 -18.81 -2.23
CA GLY A 795 -43.75 -19.89 -1.34
C GLY A 795 -42.46 -19.60 -0.57
N ALA A 796 -41.63 -18.70 -1.07
CA ALA A 796 -40.41 -18.21 -0.43
C ALA A 796 -40.71 -17.03 0.50
N VAL A 797 -41.60 -16.12 0.09
CA VAL A 797 -42.05 -15.01 0.93
C VAL A 797 -42.85 -15.49 2.13
N ASP A 798 -43.70 -16.54 2.00
CA ASP A 798 -44.37 -17.18 3.14
C ASP A 798 -43.38 -17.75 4.17
N LEU A 799 -42.24 -18.28 3.71
CA LEU A 799 -41.19 -18.83 4.57
C LEU A 799 -40.50 -17.74 5.42
N VAL A 800 -40.19 -16.57 4.84
CA VAL A 800 -39.70 -15.40 5.60
C VAL A 800 -40.79 -14.82 6.50
N GLN A 801 -42.03 -14.74 6.02
CA GLN A 801 -43.16 -14.27 6.84
C GLN A 801 -43.46 -15.20 8.02
N GLU A 802 -43.26 -16.52 7.91
CA GLU A 802 -43.40 -17.46 9.02
C GLU A 802 -42.28 -17.29 10.06
N ALA A 803 -41.03 -17.09 9.63
CA ALA A 803 -39.92 -16.80 10.55
C ALA A 803 -40.19 -15.51 11.36
N LEU A 804 -40.57 -14.43 10.65
CA LEU A 804 -41.00 -13.17 11.25
C LEU A 804 -42.20 -13.36 12.20
N ARG A 805 -43.20 -14.14 11.79
CA ARG A 805 -44.42 -14.41 12.57
C ARG A 805 -44.11 -15.13 13.88
N GLN A 806 -43.23 -16.12 13.89
CA GLN A 806 -42.86 -16.84 15.12
C GLN A 806 -42.09 -15.94 16.09
N ILE A 807 -41.13 -15.14 15.59
CA ILE A 807 -40.34 -14.20 16.42
C ILE A 807 -41.24 -13.07 16.95
N LEU A 808 -42.07 -12.44 16.11
CA LEU A 808 -43.04 -11.43 16.55
C LEU A 808 -44.04 -11.98 17.58
N ASN A 809 -44.44 -13.25 17.49
CA ASN A 809 -45.30 -13.88 18.49
C ASN A 809 -44.62 -14.11 19.85
N LEU A 810 -43.28 -14.18 19.93
CA LEU A 810 -42.54 -14.13 21.18
C LEU A 810 -42.51 -12.69 21.73
N HIS A 811 -42.13 -11.71 20.91
CA HIS A 811 -41.89 -10.33 21.34
C HIS A 811 -43.18 -9.51 21.57
N LYS A 812 -44.35 -9.91 21.05
CA LYS A 812 -45.62 -9.19 21.26
C LYS A 812 -46.02 -9.03 22.72
N ASN A 813 -45.50 -9.84 23.64
CA ASN A 813 -45.77 -9.72 25.08
C ASN A 813 -44.79 -8.76 25.83
N PHE A 814 -43.77 -8.24 25.16
CA PHE A 814 -42.71 -7.42 25.75
C PHE A 814 -42.74 -5.96 25.24
N ALA A 815 -42.02 -5.04 25.89
CA ALA A 815 -41.85 -3.68 25.39
C ALA A 815 -40.93 -3.66 24.15
N MET A 816 -41.52 -3.44 22.97
CA MET A 816 -40.82 -3.45 21.67
C MET A 816 -41.24 -2.23 20.87
N LYS A 817 -40.30 -1.29 20.67
CA LYS A 817 -40.50 -0.04 19.91
C LYS A 817 -39.99 -0.15 18.47
N TYR A 818 -38.91 -0.91 18.29
CA TYR A 818 -38.18 -1.08 17.04
C TYR A 818 -38.12 -2.57 16.65
N PHE A 819 -38.03 -2.86 15.36
CA PHE A 819 -37.84 -4.20 14.82
C PHE A 819 -36.98 -4.12 13.55
N HIS A 820 -35.91 -4.91 13.44
CA HIS A 820 -34.97 -4.84 12.32
C HIS A 820 -35.22 -5.96 11.30
N ILE A 821 -35.39 -5.59 10.02
CA ILE A 821 -35.57 -6.51 8.89
C ILE A 821 -34.29 -6.56 8.05
N GLY A 822 -33.34 -7.40 8.46
CA GLY A 822 -32.04 -7.55 7.80
C GLY A 822 -32.19 -7.80 6.30
N ALA A 823 -31.36 -7.12 5.51
CA ALA A 823 -31.54 -6.88 4.08
C ALA A 823 -30.24 -6.37 3.42
N ASP A 824 -29.11 -6.75 4.00
CA ASP A 824 -27.73 -6.42 3.67
C ASP A 824 -27.14 -7.40 2.64
N GLU A 825 -26.10 -6.95 1.92
CA GLU A 825 -25.25 -7.77 1.02
C GLU A 825 -25.99 -8.54 -0.10
N VAL A 826 -27.12 -8.00 -0.59
CA VAL A 826 -28.04 -8.70 -1.51
C VAL A 826 -27.60 -8.62 -2.99
N PHE A 827 -26.47 -9.24 -3.33
CA PHE A 827 -25.81 -9.08 -4.65
C PHE A 827 -26.45 -9.82 -5.86
N GLN A 828 -27.47 -10.66 -5.65
CA GLN A 828 -27.84 -11.73 -6.61
C GLN A 828 -29.24 -11.61 -7.25
N ILE A 829 -30.01 -10.57 -6.91
CA ILE A 829 -31.42 -10.35 -7.28
C ILE A 829 -31.67 -10.47 -8.80
N GLY A 830 -32.82 -11.04 -9.20
CA GLY A 830 -33.29 -11.08 -10.59
C GLY A 830 -32.75 -12.27 -11.40
N ARG A 831 -32.38 -13.36 -10.72
CA ARG A 831 -31.80 -14.57 -11.30
C ARG A 831 -32.73 -15.78 -11.26
N CYS A 832 -33.63 -15.89 -10.28
CA CYS A 832 -34.59 -16.98 -10.27
C CYS A 832 -35.61 -16.81 -11.42
N GLU A 833 -36.16 -17.92 -11.90
CA GLU A 833 -37.06 -17.95 -13.06
C GLU A 833 -38.32 -17.08 -12.86
N LYS A 834 -38.84 -17.04 -11.62
CA LYS A 834 -40.01 -16.24 -11.24
C LYS A 834 -39.71 -14.74 -11.29
N ASP A 835 -38.59 -14.30 -10.72
CA ASP A 835 -38.21 -12.88 -10.71
C ASP A 835 -37.90 -12.38 -12.12
N ARG A 836 -37.18 -13.17 -12.94
CA ARG A 836 -36.97 -12.88 -14.37
C ARG A 836 -38.30 -12.76 -15.13
N SER A 837 -39.21 -13.72 -14.93
CA SER A 837 -40.52 -13.70 -15.58
C SER A 837 -41.36 -12.49 -15.14
N TYR A 838 -41.30 -12.12 -13.86
CA TYR A 838 -41.99 -10.95 -13.33
C TYR A 838 -41.42 -9.65 -13.90
N MET A 839 -40.09 -9.51 -13.96
CA MET A 839 -39.40 -8.35 -14.55
C MET A 839 -39.80 -8.15 -16.01
N VAL A 840 -39.77 -9.21 -16.82
CA VAL A 840 -40.17 -9.16 -18.24
C VAL A 840 -41.65 -8.81 -18.38
N ASN A 841 -42.55 -9.49 -17.66
CA ASN A 841 -44.00 -9.31 -17.79
C ASN A 841 -44.50 -7.95 -17.30
N ASN A 842 -43.79 -7.28 -16.37
CA ASN A 842 -44.18 -5.98 -15.82
C ASN A 842 -43.30 -4.81 -16.32
N ASN A 843 -42.25 -5.10 -17.10
CA ASN A 843 -41.20 -4.16 -17.52
C ASN A 843 -40.59 -3.39 -16.33
N VAL A 844 -40.10 -4.13 -15.33
CA VAL A 844 -39.48 -3.59 -14.10
C VAL A 844 -38.07 -4.13 -13.87
N ASP A 845 -37.28 -3.40 -13.09
CA ASP A 845 -35.90 -3.72 -12.74
C ASP A 845 -35.78 -4.44 -11.37
N THR A 846 -34.54 -4.79 -11.00
CA THR A 846 -34.22 -5.38 -9.69
C THR A 846 -34.38 -4.39 -8.54
N GLU A 847 -34.24 -3.08 -8.80
CA GLU A 847 -34.50 -2.01 -7.83
C GLU A 847 -35.97 -2.06 -7.36
N PHE A 848 -36.90 -2.17 -8.31
CA PHE A 848 -38.33 -2.33 -8.06
C PHE A 848 -38.66 -3.61 -7.30
N LEU A 849 -38.05 -4.75 -7.66
CA LEU A 849 -38.26 -6.03 -6.95
C LEU A 849 -37.89 -5.93 -5.47
N LEU A 850 -36.69 -5.40 -5.19
CA LEU A 850 -36.18 -5.20 -3.84
C LEU A 850 -37.06 -4.24 -3.02
N LEU A 851 -37.38 -3.07 -3.60
CA LEU A 851 -38.28 -2.08 -2.97
C LEU A 851 -39.67 -2.66 -2.68
N LYS A 852 -40.24 -3.44 -3.60
CA LYS A 852 -41.53 -4.13 -3.44
C LYS A 852 -41.47 -5.15 -2.31
N HIS A 853 -40.42 -5.96 -2.23
CA HIS A 853 -40.25 -6.97 -1.17
C HIS A 853 -40.06 -6.33 0.21
N ILE A 854 -39.13 -5.37 0.35
CA ILE A 854 -38.92 -4.62 1.61
C ILE A 854 -40.23 -3.94 2.04
N ALA A 855 -40.95 -3.28 1.13
CA ALA A 855 -42.23 -2.64 1.44
C ALA A 855 -43.32 -3.65 1.83
N ARG A 856 -43.33 -4.86 1.25
CA ARG A 856 -44.23 -5.97 1.63
C ARG A 856 -43.92 -6.50 3.03
N ILE A 857 -42.65 -6.74 3.32
CA ILE A 857 -42.17 -7.25 4.62
C ILE A 857 -42.40 -6.20 5.73
N ALA A 858 -42.04 -4.93 5.52
CA ALA A 858 -42.27 -3.87 6.50
C ALA A 858 -43.77 -3.64 6.79
N LYS A 859 -44.64 -3.75 5.79
CA LYS A 859 -46.10 -3.73 5.98
C LYS A 859 -46.59 -4.95 6.78
N PHE A 860 -46.10 -6.14 6.47
CA PHE A 860 -46.43 -7.37 7.21
C PHE A 860 -46.04 -7.26 8.70
N VAL A 861 -44.80 -6.85 9.00
CA VAL A 861 -44.29 -6.66 10.36
C VAL A 861 -45.17 -5.68 11.15
N LYS A 862 -45.52 -4.51 10.58
CA LYS A 862 -46.42 -3.54 11.23
C LYS A 862 -47.85 -4.08 11.40
N ALA A 863 -48.34 -4.91 10.47
CA ALA A 863 -49.67 -5.52 10.55
C ALA A 863 -49.79 -6.66 11.58
N GLN A 864 -48.68 -7.31 11.98
CA GLN A 864 -48.71 -8.32 13.06
C GLN A 864 -48.81 -7.69 14.46
N VAL A 865 -48.41 -6.42 14.64
CA VAL A 865 -48.40 -5.74 15.96
C VAL A 865 -48.91 -4.28 15.85
N PRO A 866 -50.15 -4.06 15.35
CA PRO A 866 -50.61 -2.73 14.95
C PRO A 866 -50.72 -1.75 16.13
N GLU A 867 -51.12 -2.24 17.31
CA GLU A 867 -51.34 -1.43 18.52
C GLU A 867 -50.06 -0.73 19.02
N LYS A 868 -48.89 -1.32 18.77
CA LYS A 868 -47.60 -0.80 19.29
C LYS A 868 -46.93 0.25 18.39
N LYS A 869 -47.47 0.53 17.19
CA LYS A 869 -46.94 1.51 16.23
C LYS A 869 -45.43 1.38 15.97
N ILE A 870 -44.97 0.14 15.78
CA ILE A 870 -43.53 -0.18 15.73
C ILE A 870 -42.79 0.50 14.56
N HIS A 871 -41.60 0.97 14.87
CA HIS A 871 -40.63 1.49 13.91
C HIS A 871 -39.85 0.31 13.33
N VAL A 872 -39.67 0.27 12.00
CA VAL A 872 -38.97 -0.83 11.32
C VAL A 872 -37.61 -0.33 10.87
N LEU A 873 -36.55 -1.04 11.24
CA LEU A 873 -35.16 -0.70 10.92
C LEU A 873 -34.64 -1.58 9.77
N ILE A 874 -33.72 -1.05 8.98
CA ILE A 874 -33.08 -1.74 7.86
C ILE A 874 -31.66 -1.21 7.66
N TRP A 875 -30.72 -2.07 7.24
CA TRP A 875 -29.37 -1.64 6.89
C TRP A 875 -29.35 -0.76 5.63
N HIS A 876 -28.41 0.18 5.58
CA HIS A 876 -28.41 1.24 4.56
C HIS A 876 -27.81 0.87 3.20
N ASP A 877 -27.02 -0.20 3.10
CA ASP A 877 -26.13 -0.49 1.97
C ASP A 877 -26.95 -0.69 0.67
N MET A 878 -28.00 -1.49 0.76
CA MET A 878 -28.99 -1.67 -0.31
C MET A 878 -29.87 -0.44 -0.58
N LEU A 879 -29.79 0.62 0.24
CA LEU A 879 -30.49 1.90 0.03
C LEU A 879 -29.64 2.98 -0.66
N VAL A 880 -28.30 2.90 -0.62
CA VAL A 880 -27.39 3.98 -1.07
C VAL A 880 -27.51 4.27 -2.58
N ASN A 881 -27.74 3.23 -3.38
CA ASN A 881 -27.76 3.31 -4.84
C ASN A 881 -29.17 3.51 -5.44
N LEU A 882 -30.21 3.57 -4.61
CA LEU A 882 -31.60 3.64 -5.08
C LEU A 882 -31.97 5.04 -5.59
N GLN A 883 -32.93 5.11 -6.51
CA GLN A 883 -33.44 6.40 -6.96
C GLN A 883 -34.43 6.97 -5.95
N VAL A 884 -34.20 8.22 -5.52
CA VAL A 884 -35.07 8.97 -4.58
C VAL A 884 -36.55 8.89 -4.99
N GLN A 885 -36.84 9.00 -6.29
CA GLN A 885 -38.21 8.89 -6.82
C GLN A 885 -38.83 7.50 -6.61
N ASN A 886 -38.06 6.42 -6.76
CA ASN A 886 -38.53 5.04 -6.56
C ASN A 886 -38.79 4.74 -5.07
N VAL A 887 -37.91 5.21 -4.18
CA VAL A 887 -38.07 5.12 -2.71
C VAL A 887 -39.36 5.82 -2.25
N LEU A 888 -39.60 7.04 -2.77
CA LEU A 888 -40.83 7.80 -2.50
C LEU A 888 -42.07 7.16 -3.12
N ARG A 889 -42.00 6.64 -4.35
CA ARG A 889 -43.12 5.98 -5.07
C ARG A 889 -43.62 4.72 -4.35
N HIS A 890 -42.73 3.98 -3.70
CA HIS A 890 -43.11 2.82 -2.86
C HIS A 890 -43.55 3.21 -1.43
N GLY A 891 -43.43 4.50 -1.06
CA GLY A 891 -43.72 5.00 0.28
C GLY A 891 -42.73 4.53 1.35
N LEU A 892 -41.55 4.04 0.95
CA LEU A 892 -40.60 3.36 1.83
C LEU A 892 -40.11 4.28 2.97
N SER A 893 -40.00 5.58 2.70
CA SER A 893 -39.67 6.65 3.66
C SER A 893 -40.61 6.77 4.88
N LYS A 894 -41.80 6.15 4.83
CA LYS A 894 -42.75 6.05 5.96
C LYS A 894 -42.86 4.64 6.53
N LEU A 895 -42.23 3.66 5.89
CA LEU A 895 -42.24 2.26 6.30
C LEU A 895 -41.03 1.91 7.16
N VAL A 896 -39.82 2.34 6.78
CA VAL A 896 -38.56 1.96 7.46
C VAL A 896 -37.70 3.19 7.83
N GLU A 897 -36.80 3.00 8.81
CA GLU A 897 -35.73 3.94 9.17
C GLU A 897 -34.35 3.28 8.83
N PRO A 898 -33.46 3.95 8.08
CA PRO A 898 -32.16 3.41 7.69
C PRO A 898 -31.15 3.39 8.85
N VAL A 899 -30.35 2.32 8.91
CA VAL A 899 -29.20 2.14 9.80
C VAL A 899 -27.92 2.17 8.96
N VAL A 900 -27.20 3.28 9.02
CA VAL A 900 -25.93 3.49 8.32
C VAL A 900 -24.82 2.78 9.09
N TRP A 901 -24.21 1.76 8.49
CA TRP A 901 -23.18 0.95 9.12
C TRP A 901 -21.84 1.12 8.39
N ASN A 902 -20.77 1.36 9.14
CA ASN A 902 -19.40 1.39 8.61
C ASN A 902 -18.41 1.26 9.77
N TYR A 903 -17.40 0.39 9.61
CA TYR A 903 -16.47 -0.01 10.67
C TYR A 903 -15.06 0.58 10.53
N MET A 904 -14.81 1.41 9.49
CA MET A 904 -13.51 2.03 9.25
C MET A 904 -13.19 3.15 10.25
N GLU A 905 -11.90 3.36 10.52
CA GLU A 905 -11.42 4.38 11.47
C GLU A 905 -11.67 5.81 11.00
N ASN A 906 -11.59 6.07 9.69
CA ASN A 906 -11.98 7.36 9.11
C ASN A 906 -13.24 7.19 8.25
N LEU A 907 -14.35 7.79 8.69
CA LEU A 907 -15.61 7.77 7.95
C LEU A 907 -15.66 8.85 6.86
N ASP A 908 -14.85 9.92 6.96
CA ASP A 908 -14.83 11.01 5.98
C ASP A 908 -14.33 10.54 4.59
N ASP A 909 -13.43 9.56 4.57
CA ASP A 909 -12.90 8.95 3.33
C ASP A 909 -13.86 7.91 2.71
N GLN A 910 -14.89 7.47 3.45
CA GLN A 910 -15.72 6.32 3.12
C GLN A 910 -17.16 6.71 2.77
N LEU A 911 -17.72 7.69 3.49
CA LEU A 911 -19.04 8.24 3.21
C LEU A 911 -18.89 9.38 2.20
N LEU A 912 -19.45 9.20 0.99
CA LEU A 912 -19.42 10.22 -0.06
C LEU A 912 -19.93 11.59 0.47
N PRO A 913 -19.36 12.74 0.05
CA PRO A 913 -19.75 14.05 0.61
C PRO A 913 -21.26 14.36 0.59
N ASP A 914 -21.96 13.92 -0.47
CA ASP A 914 -23.42 14.09 -0.61
C ASP A 914 -24.25 13.10 0.22
N PHE A 915 -23.64 12.05 0.79
CA PHE A 915 -24.32 10.86 1.33
C PHE A 915 -25.44 11.22 2.31
N TRP A 916 -25.10 12.00 3.34
CA TRP A 916 -26.04 12.42 4.37
C TRP A 916 -27.12 13.37 3.84
N GLN A 917 -26.84 14.14 2.78
CA GLN A 917 -27.82 15.01 2.13
C GLN A 917 -28.82 14.22 1.28
N ARG A 918 -28.36 13.18 0.58
CA ARG A 918 -29.24 12.25 -0.15
C ARG A 918 -30.11 11.45 0.82
N LEU A 919 -29.53 10.94 1.91
CA LEU A 919 -30.27 10.14 2.89
C LEU A 919 -31.33 10.95 3.64
N SER A 920 -31.01 12.18 4.06
CA SER A 920 -31.99 13.11 4.70
C SER A 920 -33.08 13.59 3.74
N SER A 921 -32.83 13.66 2.43
CA SER A 921 -33.88 13.93 1.43
C SER A 921 -34.90 12.79 1.30
N MET A 922 -34.55 11.58 1.72
CA MET A 922 -35.41 10.39 1.66
C MET A 922 -36.06 10.04 2.99
N PHE A 923 -35.34 10.15 4.12
CA PHE A 923 -35.78 9.64 5.42
C PHE A 923 -35.70 10.72 6.51
N SER A 924 -36.77 10.90 7.29
CA SER A 924 -36.79 11.87 8.41
C SER A 924 -35.98 11.43 9.65
N TYR A 925 -35.68 10.14 9.76
CA TYR A 925 -35.03 9.50 10.90
C TYR A 925 -33.90 8.61 10.39
N VAL A 926 -32.83 8.50 11.16
CA VAL A 926 -31.64 7.71 10.80
C VAL A 926 -30.95 7.16 12.06
N TRP A 927 -30.24 6.05 11.89
CA TRP A 927 -29.37 5.44 12.88
C TRP A 927 -27.95 5.28 12.33
N GLY A 928 -26.95 5.29 13.21
CA GLY A 928 -25.58 4.86 12.89
C GLY A 928 -25.30 3.46 13.39
N ALA A 929 -24.23 2.82 12.91
CA ALA A 929 -23.73 1.56 13.43
C ALA A 929 -22.21 1.44 13.31
N SER A 930 -21.58 1.22 14.45
CA SER A 930 -20.15 1.05 14.71
C SER A 930 -19.85 -0.38 15.16
N ALA A 931 -18.60 -0.84 15.10
CA ALA A 931 -18.22 -2.18 15.56
C ALA A 931 -17.50 -2.16 16.92
N TYR A 932 -17.71 -3.20 17.74
CA TYR A 932 -16.89 -3.47 18.94
C TYR A 932 -16.02 -4.73 18.85
N LYS A 933 -16.16 -5.47 17.76
CA LYS A 933 -15.37 -6.64 17.36
C LYS A 933 -15.42 -6.75 15.83
N VAL A 934 -14.45 -7.43 15.20
CA VAL A 934 -14.13 -7.48 13.74
C VAL A 934 -13.27 -6.28 13.21
N GLU A 935 -11.92 -6.42 13.12
CA GLU A 935 -10.91 -5.37 12.77
C GLU A 935 -10.04 -5.64 11.51
N PHE A 936 -10.19 -4.91 10.39
CA PHE A 936 -9.27 -5.09 9.26
C PHE A 936 -7.90 -4.45 9.52
N ALA A 937 -6.92 -5.28 9.89
CA ALA A 937 -5.54 -4.87 10.13
C ALA A 937 -4.80 -4.42 8.84
N LYS A 938 -4.13 -3.26 8.90
CA LYS A 938 -3.24 -2.78 7.84
C LYS A 938 -2.04 -3.73 7.66
N THR A 939 -2.00 -4.47 6.56
CA THR A 939 -0.78 -5.16 6.13
C THR A 939 0.19 -4.19 5.47
N GLN A 940 1.49 -4.31 5.78
CA GLN A 940 2.55 -3.53 5.14
C GLN A 940 2.82 -4.04 3.72
N ASN A 941 1.99 -3.65 2.74
CA ASN A 941 2.35 -3.46 1.32
C ASN A 941 1.13 -2.94 0.53
N ASN A 942 1.33 -1.97 -0.36
CA ASN A 942 0.24 -1.29 -1.08
C ASN A 942 -0.51 -2.21 -2.06
N MET A 943 -1.71 -2.64 -1.71
CA MET A 943 -2.75 -3.00 -2.68
C MET A 943 -4.15 -2.82 -2.07
N GLU A 944 -5.05 -2.13 -2.78
CA GLU A 944 -6.41 -1.88 -2.33
C GLU A 944 -7.26 -3.16 -2.40
N LEU A 945 -7.95 -3.49 -1.30
CA LEU A 945 -9.20 -4.26 -1.37
C LEU A 945 -10.13 -3.83 -0.24
N MET A 946 -10.87 -2.76 -0.52
CA MET A 946 -11.96 -2.26 0.32
C MET A 946 -13.16 -3.19 0.17
N PHE A 947 -13.49 -3.94 1.22
CA PHE A 947 -14.86 -4.18 1.69
C PHE A 947 -14.80 -4.60 3.17
N CYS A 948 -15.96 -4.54 3.84
CA CYS A 948 -16.01 -4.53 5.29
C CYS A 948 -15.83 -5.91 5.93
N ALA A 949 -15.58 -5.86 7.24
CA ALA A 949 -15.52 -6.99 8.16
C ALA A 949 -14.30 -7.94 7.97
N ASP A 950 -13.46 -7.92 9.00
CA ASP A 950 -12.26 -8.69 9.26
C ASP A 950 -12.45 -10.21 9.26
N GLY A 951 -11.74 -10.88 8.35
CA GLY A 951 -12.01 -12.25 7.92
C GLY A 951 -12.15 -13.29 9.06
N PRO A 952 -12.89 -14.39 8.81
CA PRO A 952 -13.58 -15.17 9.85
C PRO A 952 -12.70 -16.02 10.80
N ASP A 953 -11.40 -15.79 10.89
CA ASP A 953 -10.40 -16.56 11.66
C ASP A 953 -9.75 -15.73 12.78
N GLN A 954 -10.56 -14.93 13.48
CA GLN A 954 -10.08 -13.89 14.41
C GLN A 954 -10.50 -14.16 15.85
N TYR A 955 -9.55 -14.02 16.79
CA TYR A 955 -9.69 -14.50 18.17
C TYR A 955 -9.37 -13.46 19.26
N ALA A 956 -9.05 -12.20 18.89
CA ALA A 956 -8.67 -11.15 19.84
C ALA A 956 -9.07 -9.74 19.33
N SER A 957 -9.66 -8.91 20.21
CA SER A 957 -10.10 -7.55 19.86
C SER A 957 -8.94 -6.57 19.67
N ASN A 958 -8.95 -5.76 18.61
CA ASN A 958 -8.18 -4.51 18.56
C ASN A 958 -9.03 -3.33 19.07
N VAL A 959 -9.00 -3.11 20.38
CA VAL A 959 -9.75 -2.04 21.07
C VAL A 959 -9.50 -0.66 20.45
N GLN A 960 -8.28 -0.37 19.98
CA GLN A 960 -7.92 0.94 19.42
C GLN A 960 -8.63 1.21 18.08
N HIS A 961 -8.77 0.19 17.22
CA HIS A 961 -9.47 0.32 15.94
C HIS A 961 -10.94 0.67 16.14
N TYR A 962 -11.63 -0.05 17.03
CA TYR A 962 -13.03 0.21 17.37
C TYR A 962 -13.22 1.57 18.05
N LEU A 963 -12.28 1.98 18.91
CA LEU A 963 -12.28 3.30 19.53
C LEU A 963 -12.14 4.41 18.48
N ASN A 964 -11.23 4.26 17.51
CA ASN A 964 -11.08 5.20 16.39
C ASN A 964 -12.36 5.27 15.55
N ASN A 965 -12.96 4.13 15.19
CA ASN A 965 -14.26 4.07 14.49
C ASN A 965 -15.38 4.76 15.31
N HIS A 966 -15.43 4.58 16.63
CA HIS A 966 -16.41 5.23 17.50
C HIS A 966 -16.21 6.75 17.61
N ILE A 967 -14.97 7.23 17.65
CA ILE A 967 -14.64 8.66 17.60
C ILE A 967 -15.07 9.26 16.24
N SER A 968 -14.80 8.55 15.15
CA SER A 968 -15.29 8.88 13.80
C SER A 968 -16.82 8.99 13.77
N TRP A 969 -17.52 8.02 14.37
CA TRP A 969 -18.99 8.01 14.47
C TRP A 969 -19.53 9.15 15.32
N LEU A 970 -18.87 9.50 16.44
CA LEU A 970 -19.22 10.68 17.23
C LEU A 970 -19.08 11.95 16.37
N LYS A 971 -17.99 12.13 15.62
CA LYS A 971 -17.82 13.27 14.70
C LYS A 971 -18.97 13.35 13.68
N GLN A 972 -19.23 12.26 12.96
CA GLN A 972 -20.29 12.19 11.94
C GLN A 972 -21.68 12.49 12.51
N MET A 973 -22.00 11.98 13.72
CA MET A 973 -23.26 12.32 14.39
C MET A 973 -23.32 13.81 14.78
N ASN A 974 -22.25 14.37 15.36
CA ASN A 974 -22.18 15.78 15.73
C ASN A 974 -22.39 16.71 14.53
N GLU A 975 -21.73 16.45 13.40
CA GLU A 975 -21.82 17.31 12.22
C GLU A 975 -23.16 17.19 11.47
N HIS A 976 -23.90 16.08 11.62
CA HIS A 976 -25.01 15.75 10.72
C HIS A 976 -26.35 15.39 11.37
N HIS A 977 -26.45 15.25 12.70
CA HIS A 977 -27.72 14.97 13.38
C HIS A 977 -28.81 16.01 13.06
N SER A 978 -28.42 17.27 12.83
CA SER A 978 -29.29 18.41 12.48
C SER A 978 -29.88 18.35 11.06
N LYS A 979 -29.34 17.50 10.17
CA LYS A 979 -29.90 17.26 8.82
C LYS A 979 -31.18 16.41 8.84
N PHE A 980 -31.46 15.74 9.96
CA PHE A 980 -32.60 14.84 10.14
C PHE A 980 -33.57 15.39 11.19
N LYS A 981 -34.83 14.94 11.18
CA LYS A 981 -35.81 15.32 12.22
C LYS A 981 -35.39 14.79 13.60
N GLN A 982 -34.71 13.64 13.63
CA GLN A 982 -33.96 13.14 14.78
C GLN A 982 -32.97 12.06 14.32
N PHE A 983 -31.69 12.22 14.66
CA PHE A 983 -30.75 11.08 14.68
C PHE A 983 -31.11 10.20 15.88
N ARG A 984 -31.59 8.98 15.62
CA ARG A 984 -32.29 8.16 16.62
C ARG A 984 -31.33 7.47 17.59
N GLY A 985 -30.19 7.01 17.11
CA GLY A 985 -29.26 6.26 17.93
C GLY A 985 -28.12 5.63 17.15
N ILE A 986 -27.24 4.97 17.88
CA ILE A 986 -26.14 4.17 17.34
C ILE A 986 -26.24 2.72 17.82
N ILE A 987 -25.99 1.78 16.91
CA ILE A 987 -25.92 0.34 17.20
C ILE A 987 -24.45 -0.07 17.22
N VAL A 988 -24.00 -0.62 18.35
CA VAL A 988 -22.64 -1.10 18.54
C VAL A 988 -22.65 -2.59 18.22
N THR A 989 -22.28 -2.93 16.98
CA THR A 989 -22.43 -4.27 16.38
C THR A 989 -21.29 -5.21 16.74
N GLY A 990 -21.62 -6.48 16.97
CA GLY A 990 -20.65 -7.54 17.21
C GLY A 990 -21.13 -8.91 16.74
N TRP A 991 -20.71 -9.27 15.53
CA TRP A 991 -21.01 -10.54 14.84
C TRP A 991 -20.18 -11.71 15.40
N GLN A 992 -20.75 -12.91 15.53
CA GLN A 992 -20.02 -14.15 15.88
C GLN A 992 -19.45 -14.86 14.65
N ARG A 993 -20.09 -14.66 13.51
CA ARG A 993 -19.84 -15.38 12.26
C ARG A 993 -20.39 -14.57 11.09
N PHE A 994 -19.67 -14.57 9.97
CA PHE A 994 -20.03 -13.83 8.76
C PHE A 994 -21.28 -14.43 8.08
N ASP A 995 -21.17 -15.69 7.69
CA ASP A 995 -22.26 -16.50 7.13
C ASP A 995 -22.26 -17.90 7.78
N HIS A 996 -23.23 -18.76 7.45
CA HIS A 996 -23.33 -20.11 8.03
C HIS A 996 -22.26 -21.12 7.59
N PHE A 997 -21.33 -20.74 6.71
CA PHE A 997 -20.23 -21.58 6.21
C PHE A 997 -18.86 -21.11 6.70
N ALA A 998 -18.71 -19.82 7.00
CA ALA A 998 -17.55 -19.22 7.63
C ALA A 998 -17.26 -19.85 9.01
N ILE A 999 -16.00 -19.77 9.45
CA ILE A 999 -15.58 -20.13 10.81
C ILE A 999 -15.92 -19.04 11.84
N ILE A 1000 -15.76 -19.35 13.12
CA ILE A 1000 -16.11 -18.48 14.24
C ILE A 1000 -15.07 -17.36 14.35
N CYS A 1001 -15.52 -16.10 14.27
CA CYS A 1001 -14.69 -14.94 14.58
C CYS A 1001 -14.84 -14.54 16.06
N GLU A 1002 -14.38 -13.34 16.41
CA GLU A 1002 -14.19 -12.90 17.79
C GLU A 1002 -15.44 -13.14 18.67
N ILE A 1003 -15.35 -14.01 19.68
CA ILE A 1003 -16.51 -14.39 20.52
C ILE A 1003 -16.90 -13.29 21.51
N ILE A 1004 -18.19 -13.21 21.91
CA ILE A 1004 -18.70 -12.20 22.86
C ILE A 1004 -17.77 -11.92 24.06
N PRO A 1005 -17.28 -12.92 24.82
CA PRO A 1005 -16.48 -12.67 26.02
C PRO A 1005 -15.17 -11.91 25.76
N VAL A 1006 -14.59 -12.06 24.57
CA VAL A 1006 -13.36 -11.35 24.15
C VAL A 1006 -13.68 -9.88 23.89
N GLY A 1007 -14.71 -9.62 23.07
CA GLY A 1007 -15.12 -8.27 22.69
C GLY A 1007 -15.75 -7.41 23.80
N LEU A 1008 -16.08 -7.97 24.97
CA LEU A 1008 -16.70 -7.20 26.06
C LEU A 1008 -15.85 -6.01 26.54
N LEU A 1009 -14.51 -6.12 26.51
CA LEU A 1009 -13.64 -5.02 26.89
C LEU A 1009 -13.75 -3.85 25.91
N SER A 1010 -13.72 -4.12 24.60
CA SER A 1010 -13.93 -3.06 23.60
C SER A 1010 -15.35 -2.50 23.68
N ALA A 1011 -16.37 -3.35 23.85
CA ALA A 1011 -17.75 -2.89 24.01
C ALA A 1011 -17.91 -1.93 25.19
N ALA A 1012 -17.23 -2.19 26.31
CA ALA A 1012 -17.23 -1.32 27.48
C ALA A 1012 -16.58 0.05 27.19
N VAL A 1013 -15.37 0.06 26.60
CA VAL A 1013 -14.65 1.30 26.22
C VAL A 1013 -15.48 2.13 25.22
N ASN A 1014 -16.02 1.48 24.20
CA ASN A 1014 -16.84 2.11 23.17
C ASN A 1014 -18.15 2.69 23.73
N MET A 1015 -18.85 1.94 24.59
CA MET A 1015 -20.07 2.43 25.24
C MET A 1015 -19.81 3.56 26.22
N ALA A 1016 -18.67 3.56 26.95
CA ALA A 1016 -18.27 4.67 27.82
C ALA A 1016 -18.06 5.96 27.02
N VAL A 1017 -17.34 5.89 25.89
CA VAL A 1017 -17.13 7.01 24.97
C VAL A 1017 -18.45 7.53 24.40
N LEU A 1018 -19.37 6.65 23.99
CA LEU A 1018 -20.71 7.05 23.53
C LEU A 1018 -21.64 7.59 24.63
N LYS A 1019 -21.37 7.27 25.90
CA LYS A 1019 -22.15 7.70 27.07
C LYS A 1019 -21.69 9.06 27.59
N ASN A 1020 -20.38 9.29 27.68
CA ASN A 1020 -19.80 10.45 28.33
C ASN A 1020 -19.29 11.52 27.33
N GLY A 1021 -19.02 11.16 26.07
CA GLY A 1021 -18.41 12.07 25.08
C GLY A 1021 -16.95 12.43 25.36
N GLN A 1022 -16.32 11.78 26.35
CA GLN A 1022 -14.92 11.95 26.74
C GLN A 1022 -14.30 10.58 27.01
N TYR A 1023 -12.96 10.52 27.00
CA TYR A 1023 -12.17 9.34 27.26
C TYR A 1023 -11.60 9.43 28.69
N ASP A 1024 -12.12 8.60 29.59
CA ASP A 1024 -11.79 8.62 31.02
C ASP A 1024 -10.61 7.68 31.34
N SER A 1025 -9.82 8.00 32.37
CA SER A 1025 -8.48 7.42 32.55
C SER A 1025 -8.48 5.93 32.95
N GLU A 1026 -9.51 5.44 33.65
CA GLU A 1026 -9.53 4.09 34.21
C GLU A 1026 -9.39 2.98 33.14
N GLY A 1027 -10.01 3.16 31.97
CA GLY A 1027 -9.94 2.19 30.87
C GLY A 1027 -8.56 2.09 30.20
N VAL A 1028 -7.72 3.12 30.36
CA VAL A 1028 -6.41 3.27 29.70
C VAL A 1028 -5.41 2.25 30.25
N HIS A 1029 -5.35 2.09 31.57
CA HIS A 1029 -4.36 1.28 32.24
C HIS A 1029 -4.57 -0.22 31.97
N ILE A 1030 -5.83 -0.67 31.99
CA ILE A 1030 -6.21 -2.04 31.60
C ILE A 1030 -5.84 -2.32 30.14
N PHE A 1031 -6.11 -1.39 29.21
CA PHE A 1031 -5.73 -1.55 27.81
C PHE A 1031 -4.21 -1.71 27.63
N TYR A 1032 -3.39 -0.85 28.27
CA TYR A 1032 -1.94 -0.98 28.20
C TYR A 1032 -1.42 -2.27 28.86
N ALA A 1033 -2.00 -2.71 29.98
CA ALA A 1033 -1.61 -3.96 30.63
C ALA A 1033 -1.85 -5.18 29.73
N VAL A 1034 -3.02 -5.25 29.08
CA VAL A 1034 -3.36 -6.33 28.11
C VAL A 1034 -2.49 -6.27 26.85
N GLN A 1035 -2.21 -5.07 26.32
CA GLN A 1035 -1.33 -4.92 25.16
C GLN A 1035 0.13 -5.29 25.48
N THR A 1036 0.59 -5.01 26.70
CA THR A 1036 1.91 -5.44 27.19
C THR A 1036 1.99 -6.96 27.24
N LEU A 1037 1.00 -7.64 27.83
CA LEU A 1037 0.92 -9.11 27.82
C LEU A 1037 0.96 -9.69 26.40
N ARG A 1038 0.22 -9.11 25.44
CA ARG A 1038 0.23 -9.56 24.04
C ARG A 1038 1.63 -9.48 23.43
N SER A 1039 2.38 -8.41 23.73
CA SER A 1039 3.77 -8.24 23.31
C SER A 1039 4.72 -9.27 23.96
N THR A 1040 4.57 -9.54 25.26
CA THR A 1040 5.39 -10.52 25.99
C THR A 1040 5.12 -11.95 25.52
N ILE A 1041 3.86 -12.35 25.33
CA ILE A 1041 3.51 -13.69 24.81
C ILE A 1041 4.08 -13.91 23.40
N ASN A 1042 3.96 -12.92 22.50
CA ASN A 1042 4.54 -13.01 21.16
C ASN A 1042 6.07 -13.17 21.22
N SER A 1043 6.73 -12.40 22.09
CA SER A 1043 8.17 -12.47 22.31
C SER A 1043 8.61 -13.84 22.84
N VAL A 1044 7.81 -14.45 23.73
CA VAL A 1044 8.04 -15.81 24.24
C VAL A 1044 7.87 -16.88 23.16
N GLU A 1045 6.85 -16.79 22.32
CA GLU A 1045 6.66 -17.76 21.23
C GLU A 1045 7.76 -17.67 20.18
N GLU A 1046 8.18 -16.47 19.77
CA GLU A 1046 9.28 -16.30 18.81
C GLU A 1046 10.64 -16.68 19.42
N GLN A 1047 10.97 -16.11 20.58
CA GLN A 1047 12.33 -16.18 21.14
C GLN A 1047 12.57 -17.38 22.05
N VAL A 1048 11.55 -18.12 22.50
CA VAL A 1048 11.73 -19.33 23.31
C VAL A 1048 11.24 -20.56 22.55
N PHE A 1049 9.95 -20.66 22.26
CA PHE A 1049 9.39 -21.90 21.71
C PHE A 1049 9.74 -22.14 20.23
N ASN A 1050 9.94 -21.07 19.45
CA ASN A 1050 10.46 -21.15 18.08
C ASN A 1050 11.98 -21.02 18.00
N ASP A 1051 12.71 -20.87 19.10
CA ASP A 1051 14.18 -20.84 19.07
C ASP A 1051 14.74 -22.17 18.52
N TYR A 1052 15.74 -22.09 17.64
CA TYR A 1052 16.37 -23.27 17.05
C TYR A 1052 17.16 -24.09 18.09
N GLN A 1053 17.65 -23.45 19.16
CA GLN A 1053 18.29 -24.13 20.27
C GLN A 1053 17.28 -25.01 21.03
N VAL A 1054 16.09 -24.48 21.33
CA VAL A 1054 15.02 -25.24 21.99
C VAL A 1054 14.52 -26.38 21.11
N ARG A 1055 14.21 -26.08 19.85
CA ARG A 1055 13.71 -27.07 18.89
C ARG A 1055 14.75 -28.13 18.48
N GLY A 1056 16.05 -27.85 18.64
CA GLY A 1056 17.15 -28.77 18.35
C GLY A 1056 17.65 -29.56 19.56
N TRP A 1057 17.99 -28.89 20.66
CA TRP A 1057 18.64 -29.50 21.83
C TRP A 1057 17.65 -30.04 22.87
N ILE A 1058 16.45 -29.47 22.97
CA ILE A 1058 15.40 -29.86 23.95
C ILE A 1058 14.19 -30.51 23.22
N ALA A 1059 14.45 -31.03 22.02
CA ALA A 1059 13.51 -31.83 21.24
C ALA A 1059 13.02 -33.07 22.01
N ARG A 1060 11.77 -33.48 21.82
CA ARG A 1060 11.19 -34.69 22.44
C ARG A 1060 12.01 -35.96 22.20
N PHE A 1061 12.75 -36.02 21.09
CA PHE A 1061 13.68 -37.11 20.78
C PHE A 1061 14.90 -37.13 21.72
N ASN A 1062 15.53 -35.98 21.95
CA ASN A 1062 16.67 -35.82 22.86
C ASN A 1062 16.27 -36.12 24.31
N GLU A 1063 15.06 -35.71 24.68
CA GLU A 1063 14.44 -36.01 25.98
C GLU A 1063 14.16 -37.52 26.14
N LYS A 1064 13.50 -38.17 25.17
CA LYS A 1064 13.22 -39.63 25.18
C LYS A 1064 14.49 -40.46 25.28
N HIS A 1065 15.58 -40.02 24.64
CA HIS A 1065 16.85 -40.75 24.59
C HIS A 1065 17.94 -40.20 25.54
N LEU A 1066 17.61 -39.26 26.45
CA LEU A 1066 18.54 -38.63 27.40
C LEU A 1066 19.88 -38.21 26.75
N TYR A 1067 19.78 -37.51 25.62
CA TYR A 1067 20.90 -37.20 24.74
C TYR A 1067 20.87 -35.74 24.25
N THR A 1068 21.67 -34.88 24.87
CA THR A 1068 21.79 -33.45 24.51
C THR A 1068 23.14 -32.87 24.99
N GLN A 1069 23.40 -31.57 24.77
CA GLN A 1069 24.62 -30.88 25.21
C GLN A 1069 24.32 -29.80 26.26
N ALA A 1070 24.92 -29.91 27.45
CA ALA A 1070 24.66 -29.06 28.60
C ALA A 1070 24.88 -27.56 28.34
N TRP A 1071 25.91 -27.17 27.59
CA TRP A 1071 26.20 -25.74 27.33
C TRP A 1071 25.05 -24.98 26.66
N TYR A 1072 24.28 -25.64 25.78
CA TYR A 1072 23.09 -25.04 25.16
C TYR A 1072 21.86 -25.10 26.08
N LEU A 1073 21.82 -26.02 27.04
CA LEU A 1073 20.79 -26.03 28.09
C LEU A 1073 20.91 -24.78 28.97
N ASP A 1074 22.13 -24.44 29.40
CA ASP A 1074 22.38 -23.27 30.27
C ASP A 1074 21.96 -21.94 29.60
N GLN A 1075 22.26 -21.78 28.31
CA GLN A 1075 21.85 -20.61 27.52
C GLN A 1075 20.33 -20.47 27.44
N VAL A 1076 19.62 -21.56 27.13
CA VAL A 1076 18.15 -21.55 27.09
C VAL A 1076 17.56 -21.33 28.48
N LEU A 1077 18.12 -21.93 29.53
CA LEU A 1077 17.62 -21.85 30.90
C LEU A 1077 17.59 -20.41 31.43
N TYR A 1078 18.63 -19.64 31.13
CA TYR A 1078 18.69 -18.20 31.43
C TYR A 1078 17.56 -17.44 30.73
N LYS A 1079 17.37 -17.68 29.42
CA LYS A 1079 16.34 -17.05 28.58
C LYS A 1079 14.92 -17.36 29.09
N VAL A 1080 14.66 -18.64 29.41
CA VAL A 1080 13.39 -19.11 29.99
C VAL A 1080 13.12 -18.44 31.33
N LYS A 1081 14.12 -18.37 32.23
CA LYS A 1081 13.95 -17.78 33.57
C LYS A 1081 13.77 -16.25 33.54
N SER A 1082 14.27 -15.53 32.52
CA SER A 1082 13.92 -14.10 32.30
C SER A 1082 12.46 -13.93 31.93
N PHE A 1083 12.02 -14.60 30.85
CA PHE A 1083 10.64 -14.47 30.36
C PHE A 1083 9.58 -14.97 31.34
N LEU A 1084 9.90 -15.97 32.16
CA LEU A 1084 9.00 -16.44 33.22
C LEU A 1084 8.72 -15.30 34.22
N ARG A 1085 9.76 -14.59 34.66
CA ARG A 1085 9.64 -13.43 35.56
C ARG A 1085 8.89 -12.25 34.91
N GLU A 1086 9.11 -12.00 33.62
CA GLU A 1086 8.38 -10.98 32.87
C GLU A 1086 6.87 -11.32 32.77
N MET A 1087 6.54 -12.60 32.55
CA MET A 1087 5.16 -13.09 32.55
C MET A 1087 4.48 -13.02 33.93
N GLU A 1088 5.22 -13.28 35.02
CA GLU A 1088 4.74 -13.07 36.40
C GLU A 1088 4.41 -11.59 36.69
N VAL A 1089 5.26 -10.66 36.24
CA VAL A 1089 5.01 -9.21 36.36
C VAL A 1089 3.80 -8.80 35.51
N CYS A 1090 3.67 -9.34 34.29
CA CYS A 1090 2.48 -9.11 33.45
C CYS A 1090 1.21 -9.64 34.13
N GLU A 1091 1.25 -10.80 34.79
CA GLU A 1091 0.13 -11.32 35.58
C GLU A 1091 -0.24 -10.36 36.72
N GLN A 1092 0.73 -9.92 37.52
CA GLN A 1092 0.46 -9.06 38.67
C GLN A 1092 -0.08 -7.69 38.27
N ASN A 1093 0.46 -7.09 37.20
CA ASN A 1093 -0.03 -5.83 36.67
C ASN A 1093 -1.47 -5.98 36.14
N ILE A 1094 -1.75 -7.00 35.33
CA ILE A 1094 -3.10 -7.26 34.82
C ILE A 1094 -4.09 -7.53 35.97
N ARG A 1095 -3.67 -8.25 37.02
CA ARG A 1095 -4.51 -8.43 38.21
C ARG A 1095 -4.84 -7.10 38.87
N THR A 1096 -3.83 -6.27 39.13
CA THR A 1096 -3.98 -4.98 39.82
C THR A 1096 -4.86 -4.02 39.02
N GLU A 1097 -4.58 -3.84 37.73
CA GLU A 1097 -5.37 -2.93 36.88
C GLU A 1097 -6.79 -3.45 36.67
N MET A 1098 -6.99 -4.74 36.34
CA MET A 1098 -8.34 -5.27 36.12
C MET A 1098 -9.17 -5.33 37.40
N GLN A 1099 -8.56 -5.45 38.59
CA GLN A 1099 -9.27 -5.41 39.88
C GLN A 1099 -9.94 -4.05 40.19
N THR A 1100 -9.56 -2.98 39.49
CA THR A 1100 -10.24 -1.67 39.62
C THR A 1100 -11.64 -1.66 38.99
N VAL A 1101 -11.85 -2.42 37.91
CA VAL A 1101 -13.09 -2.42 37.10
C VAL A 1101 -13.86 -3.76 37.16
N PHE A 1102 -13.17 -4.87 37.39
CA PHE A 1102 -13.72 -6.23 37.29
C PHE A 1102 -13.60 -7.02 38.60
N TYR A 1103 -14.63 -7.81 38.91
CA TYR A 1103 -14.62 -8.71 40.07
C TYR A 1103 -13.50 -9.77 39.97
N ASN A 1104 -12.96 -10.17 41.12
CA ASN A 1104 -11.85 -11.13 41.23
C ASN A 1104 -12.05 -12.42 40.42
N ASP A 1105 -13.28 -12.94 40.31
CA ASP A 1105 -13.58 -14.14 39.52
C ASP A 1105 -13.29 -13.92 38.02
N THR A 1106 -13.68 -12.78 37.47
CA THR A 1106 -13.44 -12.39 36.07
C THR A 1106 -11.95 -12.12 35.82
N VAL A 1107 -11.26 -11.51 36.78
CA VAL A 1107 -9.80 -11.30 36.71
C VAL A 1107 -9.06 -12.64 36.77
N ALA A 1108 -9.51 -13.58 37.61
CA ALA A 1108 -8.95 -14.92 37.70
C ALA A 1108 -9.21 -15.74 36.43
N GLU A 1109 -10.40 -15.65 35.85
CA GLU A 1109 -10.74 -16.29 34.56
C GLU A 1109 -9.86 -15.74 33.43
N PHE A 1110 -9.74 -14.41 33.29
CA PHE A 1110 -8.89 -13.79 32.27
C PHE A 1110 -7.43 -14.25 32.39
N VAL A 1111 -6.86 -14.21 33.60
CA VAL A 1111 -5.49 -14.65 33.84
C VAL A 1111 -5.31 -16.16 33.58
N TYR A 1112 -6.28 -16.99 33.96
CA TYR A 1112 -6.25 -18.43 33.72
C TYR A 1112 -6.30 -18.77 32.22
N VAL A 1113 -7.09 -18.04 31.43
CA VAL A 1113 -7.24 -18.28 29.99
C VAL A 1113 -6.06 -17.74 29.18
N TYR A 1114 -5.58 -16.52 29.46
CA TYR A 1114 -4.61 -15.83 28.57
C TYR A 1114 -3.17 -15.81 29.08
N VAL A 1115 -2.94 -15.88 30.40
CA VAL A 1115 -1.59 -15.74 30.98
C VAL A 1115 -1.01 -17.10 31.37
N LYS A 1116 -1.78 -17.91 32.11
CA LYS A 1116 -1.32 -19.19 32.66
C LYS A 1116 -0.88 -20.24 31.62
N PRO A 1117 -1.45 -20.36 30.40
CA PRO A 1117 -0.98 -21.37 29.43
C PRO A 1117 0.48 -21.15 29.00
N THR A 1118 0.87 -19.89 28.77
CA THR A 1118 2.24 -19.52 28.40
C THR A 1118 3.19 -19.66 29.58
N LEU A 1119 2.78 -19.20 30.77
CA LEU A 1119 3.56 -19.27 32.00
C LEU A 1119 3.86 -20.75 32.37
N LYS A 1120 2.84 -21.62 32.36
CA LYS A 1120 2.98 -23.06 32.62
C LYS A 1120 3.89 -23.77 31.61
N ARG A 1121 3.87 -23.38 30.34
CA ARG A 1121 4.79 -23.92 29.32
C ARG A 1121 6.24 -23.50 29.56
N LEU A 1122 6.50 -22.32 30.15
CA LEU A 1122 7.84 -21.90 30.56
C LEU A 1122 8.32 -22.65 31.80
N GLU A 1123 7.45 -22.88 32.79
CA GLU A 1123 7.73 -23.72 33.96
C GLU A 1123 8.10 -25.16 33.55
N GLU A 1124 7.26 -25.80 32.72
CA GLU A 1124 7.50 -27.13 32.16
C GLU A 1124 8.79 -27.20 31.35
N LEU A 1125 9.12 -26.15 30.58
CA LEU A 1125 10.37 -26.09 29.83
C LEU A 1125 11.59 -25.97 30.75
N SER A 1126 11.54 -25.14 31.81
CA SER A 1126 12.61 -25.08 32.81
C SER A 1126 12.84 -26.46 33.44
N GLN A 1127 11.79 -27.10 33.96
CA GLN A 1127 11.90 -28.41 34.61
C GLN A 1127 12.49 -29.49 33.69
N ARG A 1128 12.14 -29.47 32.39
CA ARG A 1128 12.72 -30.37 31.38
C ARG A 1128 14.19 -30.06 31.11
N ILE A 1129 14.61 -28.81 31.16
CA ILE A 1129 16.01 -28.39 31.01
C ILE A 1129 16.83 -28.77 32.25
N ASP A 1130 16.34 -28.40 33.44
CA ASP A 1130 16.98 -28.68 34.71
C ASP A 1130 17.25 -30.21 34.81
N LYS A 1131 16.25 -31.07 34.52
CA LYS A 1131 16.39 -32.54 34.45
C LYS A 1131 17.41 -33.05 33.41
N LEU A 1132 17.57 -32.38 32.27
CA LEU A 1132 18.55 -32.77 31.25
C LEU A 1132 19.97 -32.31 31.59
N SER A 1133 20.13 -31.29 32.44
CA SER A 1133 21.43 -30.76 32.88
C SER A 1133 22.18 -31.68 33.88
N GLU A 1134 21.43 -32.52 34.61
CA GLU A 1134 21.96 -33.50 35.56
C GLU A 1134 22.72 -34.65 34.89
N LEU A 1135 22.52 -34.87 33.58
CA LEU A 1135 23.10 -35.98 32.83
C LEU A 1135 24.63 -35.87 32.73
N ARG A 1136 25.33 -36.87 33.28
CA ARG A 1136 26.79 -37.01 33.21
C ARG A 1136 27.28 -38.11 32.25
N VAL A 1137 26.38 -38.92 31.72
CA VAL A 1137 26.69 -40.05 30.81
C VAL A 1137 25.66 -40.05 29.67
N PHE A 1138 26.12 -40.27 28.43
CA PHE A 1138 25.30 -40.15 27.22
C PHE A 1138 25.29 -41.46 26.42
N PRO A 1139 24.13 -41.92 25.92
CA PRO A 1139 24.05 -43.15 25.13
C PRO A 1139 24.69 -42.98 23.74
N ARG A 1140 25.27 -44.07 23.23
CA ARG A 1140 25.83 -44.13 21.87
C ARG A 1140 24.73 -44.33 20.83
N ARG A 1141 24.94 -43.82 19.62
CA ARG A 1141 24.09 -44.05 18.44
C ARG A 1141 24.58 -45.30 17.67
N PRO A 1142 23.70 -46.00 16.92
CA PRO A 1142 22.26 -45.78 16.81
C PRO A 1142 21.52 -46.14 18.10
N PHE A 1143 20.40 -45.46 18.36
CA PHE A 1143 19.51 -45.83 19.45
C PHE A 1143 18.61 -46.99 19.01
N ALA A 1144 18.27 -47.89 19.94
CA ALA A 1144 17.33 -48.97 19.66
C ALA A 1144 15.95 -48.40 19.32
N VAL A 1145 15.46 -48.71 18.12
CA VAL A 1145 14.10 -48.37 17.70
C VAL A 1145 13.17 -49.45 18.24
N GLN A 1146 12.42 -49.13 19.29
CA GLN A 1146 11.15 -49.82 19.54
C GLN A 1146 10.14 -49.30 18.51
N GLU A 1147 9.40 -50.23 17.89
CA GLU A 1147 8.39 -49.94 16.88
C GLU A 1147 7.25 -49.08 17.45
N PHE A 1148 6.59 -48.32 16.56
CA PHE A 1148 5.57 -47.30 16.86
C PHE A 1148 4.54 -47.23 15.74
#